data_AF-A0A4Y8RH66-F1
#
_entry.id   AF-A0A4Y8RH66-F1
#
_cell.length_a   1.000
_cell.length_b   1.000
_cell.length_c   1.000
_cell.angle_alpha   90.00
_cell.angle_beta   90.00
_cell.angle_gamma   90.00
#
_symmetry.space_group_name_H-M   'P 1'
#
loop_
_entity.id
_entity.type
_entity.pdbx_description
1 polymer ?
#
loop_
_entity_poly.entity_id
_entity_poly.type
_entity_poly.pdbx_seq_one_letter_code
_entity_poly.pdbx_strand_id
1 'polypeptide(L)'
;MGAATAQDRDHPLRALSQHDFYRVFGTTPSPSAQSDAARAASEQRWAQRVAGIDDMLSAVVEKGQFTDTTLTNSTALLKLLKQRNDPMSYLYLWHLVALDTTAVDHAPTGPGIRHQQVGPARSSRALAMVHQALFEVANTMNAAPYATTLKTPHTFDLSLPGGLSAQQRQKYVRAREAAALSEAAYLTLELLYPSLRETTLNTAPPSLSTVSWFSQGAARTGFSDALCNELTPSLSLHVYYQCSLQAIEGDNDPDVAILKLARENGVAVGREIAGTIKAEREGDNARLSEPELDDSFEYRYRPDERNRAFVQWMQDPVSKISTALGGNWMHVKPFAMKSSYQFRPSEADAPRIDLPVNGTPDQIRAAARKLKSYNAVARWGTDPRLDGTGAGHPGGPKLDRFFLAQYWAYDGTAYLCAPPRLYNQIALTVLMKIRDLQAQGAAPELAGREQIDLSSTADVSRFLALVNFAMADTAIAAWDAKFYFQFPRPVTYIRAVQALDPNNEATDGLEPSGAEALSMAMSPSQSQPAAGGFPTGQSSDQGQAGVPYPVQEASALTTASTQQHTLPRGSVSQTKWFPAGAQVTNSDSPYNITPPFPAYVSGHAAFGGALFGMLRQFVGPKTEFAFESDEFNGFSKDVFNYVRCEAAPGGGLRDKVTPAKFCAPRPLTLDCAERENADSRLWMGVHWIDDADDGVVLGNRVSRQVYDVMMAPKTHRRAQAQFSVQPADYPTAGKTMREKLLCRDIAMSDLPAGWDSENGEVGFGQLDLVNIEGIRP
;
A
#
# COMPACT_ATOMS: atom_id res chain seq x y z
N MET A 1 20.98 17.01 38.18
CA MET A 1 20.75 15.59 37.89
C MET A 1 19.26 15.34 37.90
N GLY A 2 18.68 14.92 36.79
CA GLY A 2 17.28 14.52 36.65
C GLY A 2 17.21 13.55 35.48
N ALA A 3 16.70 12.34 35.70
CA ALA A 3 16.86 11.25 34.74
C ALA A 3 15.88 11.41 33.57
N ALA A 4 16.42 11.64 32.37
CA ALA A 4 15.67 11.37 31.15
C ALA A 4 15.41 9.86 31.07
N THR A 5 14.15 9.46 30.96
CA THR A 5 13.74 8.06 30.79
C THR A 5 14.24 7.53 29.44
N ALA A 6 14.59 6.25 29.40
CA ALA A 6 15.33 5.65 28.28
C ALA A 6 14.50 5.39 26.99
N GLN A 7 13.36 6.08 26.80
CA GLN A 7 12.46 5.87 25.65
C GLN A 7 12.68 6.83 24.46
N ASP A 8 13.40 7.94 24.62
CA ASP A 8 13.47 9.01 23.61
C ASP A 8 14.73 9.01 22.72
N ARG A 9 15.66 8.06 22.88
CA ARG A 9 16.99 8.15 22.23
C ARG A 9 17.11 7.60 20.80
N ASP A 10 16.13 6.83 20.32
CA ASP A 10 16.22 6.10 19.03
C ASP A 10 15.43 6.74 17.86
N HIS A 11 14.73 7.85 18.07
CA HIS A 11 13.65 8.28 17.17
C HIS A 11 13.76 9.56 16.31
N PRO A 12 14.84 10.39 16.32
CA PRO A 12 14.85 11.64 15.54
C PRO A 12 14.98 11.44 14.02
N LEU A 13 15.74 10.44 13.55
CA LEU A 13 16.06 10.30 12.12
C LEU A 13 14.91 9.73 11.26
N ARG A 14 13.99 8.93 11.82
CA ARG A 14 12.80 8.48 11.07
C ARG A 14 11.80 9.61 10.81
N ALA A 15 11.78 10.62 11.67
CA ALA A 15 10.79 11.69 11.62
C ALA A 15 11.00 12.66 10.43
N LEU A 16 12.22 12.76 9.88
CA LEU A 16 12.56 13.71 8.82
C LEU A 16 12.29 13.17 7.42
N SER A 17 12.77 11.97 7.06
CA SER A 17 12.52 11.43 5.72
C SER A 17 11.07 11.04 5.48
N GLN A 18 10.31 10.68 6.52
CA GLN A 18 8.87 10.48 6.34
C GLN A 18 8.11 11.83 6.18
N HIS A 19 8.69 12.96 6.58
CA HIS A 19 8.02 14.28 6.59
C HIS A 19 7.65 14.79 5.20
N ASP A 20 8.51 14.57 4.21
CA ASP A 20 8.30 15.06 2.85
C ASP A 20 7.20 14.29 2.10
N PHE A 21 6.98 13.02 2.47
CA PHE A 21 5.83 12.24 2.02
C PHE A 21 4.50 12.82 2.56
N TYR A 22 4.49 13.30 3.82
CA TYR A 22 3.28 13.89 4.43
C TYR A 22 2.84 15.18 3.74
N ARG A 23 3.78 15.99 3.22
CA ARG A 23 3.45 17.24 2.48
C ARG A 23 2.47 17.01 1.33
N VAL A 24 2.44 15.80 0.77
CA VAL A 24 1.73 15.48 -0.47
C VAL A 24 0.60 14.47 -0.25
N PHE A 25 0.77 13.48 0.64
CA PHE A 25 -0.25 12.46 0.94
C PHE A 25 -0.97 12.67 2.29
N GLY A 26 -0.50 13.61 3.12
CA GLY A 26 -0.86 13.75 4.53
C GLY A 26 -1.48 15.10 4.92
N THR A 27 -2.28 15.73 4.06
CA THR A 27 -3.13 16.86 4.45
C THR A 27 -4.59 16.41 4.57
N THR A 28 -5.22 16.68 5.71
CA THR A 28 -6.65 16.41 5.93
C THR A 28 -7.48 17.58 5.43
N PRO A 29 -8.45 17.38 4.52
CA PRO A 29 -9.35 18.45 4.09
C PRO A 29 -10.14 19.03 5.26
N SER A 30 -10.41 20.34 5.22
CA SER A 30 -11.22 21.02 6.22
C SER A 30 -12.61 20.35 6.36
N PRO A 31 -13.10 20.01 7.57
CA PRO A 31 -14.33 19.25 7.73
C PRO A 31 -15.56 20.00 7.20
N SER A 32 -16.24 19.42 6.20
CA SER A 32 -17.58 19.83 5.80
C SER A 32 -18.61 18.87 6.39
N ALA A 33 -19.71 19.36 6.95
CA ALA A 33 -20.68 18.50 7.67
C ALA A 33 -21.30 17.36 6.80
N GLN A 34 -21.20 17.44 5.47
CA GLN A 34 -21.56 16.35 4.56
C GLN A 34 -20.62 15.13 4.67
N SER A 35 -19.35 15.30 5.07
CA SER A 35 -18.38 14.20 5.09
C SER A 35 -18.63 13.19 6.20
N ASP A 36 -19.19 13.57 7.36
CA ASP A 36 -19.48 12.60 8.42
C ASP A 36 -20.69 11.71 8.11
N ALA A 37 -21.74 12.27 7.49
CA ALA A 37 -22.87 11.49 7.00
C ALA A 37 -22.47 10.58 5.83
N ALA A 38 -21.64 11.08 4.90
CA ALA A 38 -21.09 10.27 3.81
C ALA A 38 -20.13 9.18 4.32
N ARG A 39 -19.30 9.48 5.32
CA ARG A 39 -18.45 8.51 6.00
C ARG A 39 -19.26 7.42 6.67
N ALA A 40 -20.27 7.77 7.48
CA ALA A 40 -21.16 6.78 8.10
C ALA A 40 -21.89 5.93 7.05
N ALA A 41 -22.32 6.51 5.93
CA ALA A 41 -22.95 5.78 4.82
C ALA A 41 -21.97 4.88 4.04
N SER A 42 -20.70 5.27 3.92
CA SER A 42 -19.64 4.47 3.30
C SER A 42 -19.18 3.34 4.24
N GLU A 43 -18.97 3.64 5.52
CA GLU A 43 -18.77 2.66 6.58
C GLU A 43 -19.94 1.67 6.62
N GLN A 44 -21.20 2.11 6.38
CA GLN A 44 -22.40 1.25 6.23
C GLN A 44 -22.48 0.46 4.90
N ARG A 45 -21.68 0.78 3.88
CA ARG A 45 -21.67 0.07 2.57
C ARG A 45 -20.49 -0.86 2.41
N TRP A 46 -19.31 -0.48 2.92
CA TRP A 46 -18.35 -1.45 3.42
C TRP A 46 -19.08 -2.41 4.39
N ALA A 47 -20.01 -1.88 5.21
CA ALA A 47 -20.89 -2.69 6.05
C ALA A 47 -21.88 -3.63 5.31
N GLN A 48 -21.92 -3.61 3.97
CA GLN A 48 -22.75 -4.51 3.14
C GLN A 48 -21.91 -5.40 2.22
N ARG A 49 -20.73 -4.95 1.77
CA ARG A 49 -19.81 -5.74 0.91
C ARG A 49 -19.37 -7.04 1.59
N VAL A 50 -19.14 -6.98 2.89
CA VAL A 50 -18.62 -8.09 3.70
C VAL A 50 -19.78 -8.89 4.32
N ALA A 51 -21.04 -8.65 3.94
CA ALA A 51 -22.25 -9.24 4.56
C ALA A 51 -22.19 -10.76 4.70
N GLY A 52 -21.54 -11.43 3.74
CA GLY A 52 -21.29 -12.85 3.79
C GLY A 52 -20.36 -13.34 4.91
N ILE A 53 -19.67 -12.49 5.70
CA ILE A 53 -19.04 -12.94 6.94
C ILE A 53 -20.11 -13.40 7.93
N ASP A 54 -21.26 -12.73 8.01
CA ASP A 54 -22.37 -13.24 8.83
C ASP A 54 -22.83 -14.61 8.33
N ASP A 55 -23.05 -14.77 7.03
CA ASP A 55 -23.42 -16.06 6.42
C ASP A 55 -22.33 -17.14 6.58
N MET A 56 -21.03 -16.79 6.52
CA MET A 56 -19.92 -17.74 6.77
C MET A 56 -19.94 -18.21 8.22
N LEU A 57 -20.01 -17.27 9.17
CA LEU A 57 -20.06 -17.56 10.59
C LEU A 57 -21.37 -18.25 11.00
N SER A 58 -22.46 -18.04 10.25
CA SER A 58 -23.76 -18.66 10.48
C SER A 58 -23.84 -20.07 9.88
N ALA A 59 -23.17 -20.32 8.75
CA ALA A 59 -22.95 -21.67 8.22
C ALA A 59 -22.12 -22.55 9.19
N VAL A 60 -21.18 -21.95 9.93
CA VAL A 60 -20.40 -22.62 10.99
C VAL A 60 -21.22 -22.91 12.26
N VAL A 61 -22.45 -22.38 12.39
CA VAL A 61 -23.25 -22.40 13.64
C VAL A 61 -24.55 -23.22 13.55
N GLU A 62 -25.00 -23.62 12.35
CA GLU A 62 -26.23 -24.38 12.04
C GLU A 62 -27.36 -24.39 13.10
N LYS A 63 -28.45 -23.65 12.79
CA LYS A 63 -29.74 -23.53 13.53
C LYS A 63 -29.82 -22.44 14.61
N GLY A 64 -29.75 -21.19 14.17
CA GLY A 64 -30.28 -20.03 14.89
C GLY A 64 -30.47 -18.86 13.93
N GLN A 65 -31.69 -18.33 13.78
CA GLN A 65 -31.98 -17.27 12.82
C GLN A 65 -31.38 -15.93 13.26
N PHE A 66 -30.41 -15.43 12.50
CA PHE A 66 -30.11 -14.01 12.40
C PHE A 66 -30.14 -13.62 10.92
N THR A 67 -30.71 -12.45 10.64
CA THR A 67 -30.91 -11.91 9.27
C THR A 67 -30.34 -10.51 9.15
N ASP A 68 -29.29 -10.21 9.92
CA ASP A 68 -28.71 -8.87 10.05
C ASP A 68 -27.28 -8.87 9.46
N THR A 69 -27.23 -8.52 8.18
CA THR A 69 -26.08 -8.64 7.26
C THR A 69 -24.92 -7.66 7.54
N THR A 70 -24.70 -7.28 8.80
CA THR A 70 -23.89 -6.12 9.23
C THR A 70 -22.54 -6.47 9.88
N LEU A 71 -21.99 -7.68 9.62
CA LEU A 71 -20.69 -8.15 10.13
C LEU A 71 -19.46 -7.74 9.31
N THR A 72 -19.22 -6.44 9.25
CA THR A 72 -18.67 -5.88 8.00
C THR A 72 -17.80 -4.64 8.14
N ASN A 73 -17.56 -4.18 9.38
CA ASN A 73 -16.38 -3.42 9.76
C ASN A 73 -15.89 -3.91 11.12
N SER A 74 -14.66 -3.57 11.52
CA SER A 74 -14.09 -4.02 12.80
C SER A 74 -14.98 -3.68 14.00
N THR A 75 -15.56 -2.48 14.03
CA THR A 75 -16.46 -2.01 15.10
C THR A 75 -17.75 -2.84 15.20
N ALA A 76 -18.36 -3.19 14.07
CA ALA A 76 -19.59 -3.97 14.02
C ALA A 76 -19.34 -5.44 14.39
N LEU A 77 -18.24 -6.02 13.90
CA LEU A 77 -17.82 -7.37 14.28
C LEU A 77 -17.48 -7.46 15.77
N LEU A 78 -16.78 -6.48 16.34
CA LEU A 78 -16.53 -6.41 17.78
C LEU A 78 -17.83 -6.39 18.61
N LYS A 79 -18.86 -5.67 18.17
CA LYS A 79 -20.17 -5.65 18.84
C LYS A 79 -20.88 -7.01 18.80
N LEU A 80 -20.77 -7.72 17.68
CA LEU A 80 -21.41 -9.02 17.48
C LEU A 80 -20.61 -10.19 18.09
N LEU A 81 -19.33 -10.02 18.44
CA LEU A 81 -18.59 -10.99 19.28
C LEU A 81 -19.26 -11.25 20.63
N LYS A 82 -19.92 -10.25 21.23
CA LYS A 82 -20.70 -10.43 22.47
C LYS A 82 -21.84 -11.46 22.33
N GLN A 83 -22.25 -11.75 21.08
CA GLN A 83 -23.30 -12.71 20.75
C GLN A 83 -22.72 -14.01 20.16
N ARG A 84 -21.42 -14.05 19.81
CA ARG A 84 -20.75 -15.14 19.10
C ARG A 84 -19.38 -15.46 19.71
N ASN A 85 -19.35 -16.44 20.62
CA ASN A 85 -18.10 -16.94 21.19
C ASN A 85 -17.50 -18.06 20.31
N ASP A 86 -17.09 -17.72 19.09
CA ASP A 86 -16.43 -18.61 18.13
C ASP A 86 -15.07 -18.06 17.64
N PRO A 87 -14.01 -18.88 17.50
CA PRO A 87 -12.68 -18.38 17.14
C PRO A 87 -12.57 -17.73 15.76
N MET A 88 -13.43 -18.11 14.80
CA MET A 88 -13.37 -17.60 13.43
C MET A 88 -13.79 -16.12 13.38
N SER A 89 -14.79 -15.72 14.19
CA SER A 89 -15.15 -14.32 14.37
C SER A 89 -13.99 -13.46 14.90
N TYR A 90 -13.17 -13.99 15.82
CA TYR A 90 -11.97 -13.28 16.32
C TYR A 90 -10.87 -13.21 15.25
N LEU A 91 -10.65 -14.27 14.48
CA LEU A 91 -9.73 -14.27 13.34
C LEU A 91 -10.09 -13.17 12.33
N TYR A 92 -11.36 -13.07 11.95
CA TYR A 92 -11.83 -12.02 11.04
C TYR A 92 -11.79 -10.63 11.67
N LEU A 93 -12.05 -10.48 12.97
CA LEU A 93 -11.91 -9.20 13.66
C LEU A 93 -10.48 -8.69 13.53
N TRP A 94 -9.49 -9.52 13.87
CA TRP A 94 -8.10 -9.09 13.86
C TRP A 94 -7.51 -8.93 12.46
N HIS A 95 -8.05 -9.63 11.46
CA HIS A 95 -7.81 -9.29 10.06
C HIS A 95 -8.30 -7.87 9.71
N LEU A 96 -9.58 -7.55 10.00
CA LEU A 96 -10.15 -6.23 9.70
C LEU A 96 -9.46 -5.11 10.50
N VAL A 97 -9.20 -5.30 11.79
CA VAL A 97 -8.45 -4.36 12.63
C VAL A 97 -7.07 -4.11 12.05
N ALA A 98 -6.38 -5.11 11.49
CA ALA A 98 -5.08 -4.92 10.85
C ALA A 98 -5.18 -4.05 9.57
N LEU A 99 -6.22 -4.24 8.74
CA LEU A 99 -6.46 -3.39 7.56
C LEU A 99 -6.81 -1.95 7.95
N ASP A 100 -7.65 -1.77 8.97
CA ASP A 100 -8.03 -0.45 9.48
C ASP A 100 -6.83 0.26 10.13
N THR A 101 -5.98 -0.49 10.83
CA THR A 101 -4.70 0.02 11.38
C THR A 101 -3.79 0.53 10.27
N THR A 102 -3.64 -0.23 9.17
CA THR A 102 -2.79 0.23 8.07
C THR A 102 -3.39 1.44 7.35
N ALA A 103 -4.73 1.56 7.28
CA ALA A 103 -5.43 2.71 6.70
C ALA A 103 -5.29 3.98 7.54
N VAL A 104 -5.42 3.87 8.87
CA VAL A 104 -5.23 4.99 9.81
C VAL A 104 -3.76 5.41 9.89
N ASP A 105 -2.80 4.48 9.80
CA ASP A 105 -1.35 4.77 9.74
C ASP A 105 -0.96 5.59 8.49
N HIS A 106 -1.78 5.61 7.44
CA HIS A 106 -1.61 6.48 6.27
C HIS A 106 -2.43 7.78 6.34
N ALA A 107 -3.22 7.99 7.40
CA ALA A 107 -4.08 9.16 7.56
C ALA A 107 -3.44 10.22 8.49
N PRO A 108 -3.46 11.51 8.13
CA PRO A 108 -2.93 12.59 8.98
C PRO A 108 -3.90 12.87 10.13
N THR A 109 -3.72 12.15 11.22
CA THR A 109 -4.73 11.99 12.29
C THR A 109 -4.23 12.51 13.64
N GLY A 110 -4.19 13.84 13.77
CA GLY A 110 -4.02 14.53 15.05
C GLY A 110 -2.63 14.44 15.69
N PRO A 111 -2.40 15.14 16.81
CA PRO A 111 -1.11 15.15 17.50
C PRO A 111 -0.86 13.82 18.22
N GLY A 112 0.00 12.98 17.66
CA GLY A 112 0.53 11.79 18.34
C GLY A 112 0.58 10.53 17.47
N ILE A 113 -0.29 10.41 16.46
CA ILE A 113 -0.20 9.33 15.48
C ILE A 113 1.03 9.55 14.61
N ARG A 114 1.81 8.49 14.45
CA ARG A 114 3.04 8.48 13.65
C ARG A 114 2.80 7.53 12.48
N HIS A 115 3.38 7.86 11.33
CA HIS A 115 3.26 7.09 10.10
C HIS A 115 4.27 5.92 10.10
N GLN A 116 3.99 4.88 10.88
CA GLN A 116 4.98 3.90 11.34
C GLN A 116 5.30 2.84 10.29
N GLN A 117 4.29 2.45 9.51
CA GLN A 117 4.39 1.45 8.45
C GLN A 117 3.89 2.00 7.10
N VAL A 118 4.10 3.31 6.86
CA VAL A 118 3.69 3.97 5.61
C VAL A 118 4.44 3.43 4.40
N GLY A 119 3.68 3.33 3.30
CA GLY A 119 4.14 2.85 2.02
C GLY A 119 3.87 1.36 1.79
N PRO A 120 3.84 0.92 0.53
CA PRO A 120 3.50 -0.46 0.13
C PRO A 120 4.40 -1.52 0.78
N ALA A 121 5.68 -1.22 1.00
CA ALA A 121 6.66 -2.20 1.43
C ALA A 121 6.79 -2.33 2.96
N ARG A 122 6.38 -1.30 3.73
CA ARG A 122 6.20 -1.41 5.20
C ARG A 122 4.85 -2.08 5.53
N SER A 123 3.77 -1.64 4.90
CA SER A 123 2.41 -2.17 5.12
C SER A 123 2.27 -3.66 4.78
N SER A 124 2.82 -4.14 3.65
CA SER A 124 2.81 -5.57 3.31
C SER A 124 3.54 -6.43 4.35
N ARG A 125 4.71 -5.98 4.82
CA ARG A 125 5.47 -6.64 5.91
C ARG A 125 4.70 -6.63 7.23
N ALA A 126 4.03 -5.53 7.57
CA ALA A 126 3.23 -5.43 8.79
C ALA A 126 2.07 -6.43 8.76
N LEU A 127 1.32 -6.49 7.66
CA LEU A 127 0.25 -7.46 7.47
C LEU A 127 0.77 -8.91 7.46
N ALA A 128 1.94 -9.19 6.87
CA ALA A 128 2.60 -10.49 6.96
C ALA A 128 2.89 -10.92 8.41
N MET A 129 3.43 -10.04 9.25
CA MET A 129 3.70 -10.37 10.65
C MET A 129 2.41 -10.65 11.45
N VAL A 130 1.35 -9.87 11.24
CA VAL A 130 0.07 -10.07 11.94
C VAL A 130 -0.58 -11.39 11.51
N HIS A 131 -0.60 -11.70 10.21
CA HIS A 131 -1.17 -12.96 9.73
C HIS A 131 -0.29 -14.18 10.06
N GLN A 132 1.02 -14.00 10.22
CA GLN A 132 1.89 -15.03 10.83
C GLN A 132 1.44 -15.34 12.26
N ALA A 133 1.20 -14.33 13.09
CA ALA A 133 0.76 -14.51 14.48
C ALA A 133 -0.60 -15.21 14.56
N LEU A 134 -1.57 -14.80 13.73
CA LEU A 134 -2.88 -15.46 13.62
C LEU A 134 -2.77 -16.92 13.16
N PHE A 135 -1.93 -17.20 12.15
CA PHE A 135 -1.69 -18.56 11.67
C PHE A 135 -1.04 -19.45 12.72
N GLU A 136 0.03 -19.00 13.39
CA GLU A 136 0.71 -19.84 14.38
C GLU A 136 -0.19 -20.19 15.56
N VAL A 137 -1.06 -19.27 16.01
CA VAL A 137 -2.07 -19.56 17.02
C VAL A 137 -3.06 -20.61 16.50
N ALA A 138 -3.70 -20.37 15.36
CA ALA A 138 -4.74 -21.25 14.85
C ALA A 138 -4.19 -22.65 14.50
N ASN A 139 -3.03 -22.71 13.87
CA ASN A 139 -2.31 -23.96 13.60
C ASN A 139 -2.00 -24.68 14.91
N THR A 140 -1.42 -24.01 15.91
CA THR A 140 -1.15 -24.59 17.24
C THR A 140 -2.40 -25.17 17.89
N MET A 141 -3.51 -24.42 17.92
CA MET A 141 -4.74 -24.82 18.61
C MET A 141 -5.48 -25.98 17.91
N ASN A 142 -5.34 -26.12 16.58
CA ASN A 142 -6.04 -27.12 15.77
C ASN A 142 -5.19 -28.37 15.47
N ALA A 143 -4.35 -28.79 16.42
CA ALA A 143 -3.43 -29.94 16.31
C ALA A 143 -2.32 -29.82 15.24
N ALA A 144 -1.99 -28.59 14.85
CA ALA A 144 -0.89 -28.22 13.95
C ALA A 144 -0.85 -29.00 12.62
N PRO A 145 -1.92 -28.95 11.78
CA PRO A 145 -1.98 -29.66 10.50
C PRO A 145 -0.91 -29.21 9.49
N TYR A 146 -0.39 -27.99 9.65
CA TYR A 146 0.63 -27.40 8.78
C TYR A 146 1.98 -27.23 9.50
N ALA A 147 3.06 -27.19 8.73
CA ALA A 147 4.38 -26.80 9.22
C ALA A 147 4.33 -25.38 9.83
N THR A 148 4.99 -25.19 10.98
CA THR A 148 5.16 -23.86 11.58
C THR A 148 6.10 -23.01 10.72
N THR A 149 5.89 -21.70 10.77
CA THR A 149 6.73 -20.65 10.20
C THR A 149 7.78 -20.15 11.20
N LEU A 150 7.64 -20.48 12.49
CA LEU A 150 8.58 -20.13 13.55
C LEU A 150 9.87 -20.93 13.37
N LYS A 151 11.01 -20.26 13.51
CA LYS A 151 12.35 -20.86 13.46
C LYS A 151 12.75 -21.43 14.80
N THR A 152 12.19 -20.91 15.89
CA THR A 152 12.25 -21.51 17.22
C THR A 152 11.04 -22.41 17.42
N PRO A 153 11.19 -23.73 17.61
CA PRO A 153 10.06 -24.61 17.89
C PRO A 153 9.51 -24.39 19.30
N HIS A 154 8.19 -24.28 19.42
CA HIS A 154 7.49 -24.22 20.71
C HIS A 154 6.60 -25.45 20.90
N THR A 155 6.46 -25.89 22.15
CA THR A 155 5.53 -26.95 22.56
C THR A 155 4.65 -26.38 23.65
N PHE A 156 3.37 -26.17 23.35
CA PHE A 156 2.39 -25.62 24.29
C PHE A 156 1.64 -26.75 25.00
N ASP A 157 1.44 -26.62 26.32
CA ASP A 157 0.51 -27.49 27.03
C ASP A 157 -0.93 -27.06 26.70
N LEU A 158 -1.55 -27.83 25.81
CA LEU A 158 -2.93 -27.63 25.39
C LEU A 158 -3.92 -28.55 26.14
N SER A 159 -3.51 -29.16 27.25
CA SER A 159 -4.37 -30.00 28.10
C SER A 159 -5.65 -29.26 28.54
N LEU A 160 -6.68 -30.06 28.86
CA LEU A 160 -7.98 -29.56 29.30
C LEU A 160 -8.10 -29.70 30.82
N PRO A 161 -8.74 -28.73 31.51
CA PRO A 161 -9.08 -28.88 32.92
C PRO A 161 -9.90 -30.16 33.17
N GLY A 162 -9.61 -30.82 34.30
CA GLY A 162 -10.35 -32.00 34.73
C GLY A 162 -11.80 -31.70 35.09
N GLY A 163 -12.68 -32.69 34.96
CA GLY A 163 -14.09 -32.60 35.40
C GLY A 163 -15.04 -31.84 34.47
N LEU A 164 -14.56 -31.26 33.36
CA LEU A 164 -15.41 -30.53 32.40
C LEU A 164 -16.35 -31.46 31.62
N SER A 165 -17.60 -31.03 31.45
CA SER A 165 -18.56 -31.66 30.53
C SER A 165 -18.13 -31.55 29.06
N ALA A 166 -18.75 -32.31 28.16
CA ALA A 166 -18.46 -32.21 26.72
C ALA A 166 -18.67 -30.77 26.17
N GLN A 167 -19.76 -30.12 26.57
CA GLN A 167 -20.09 -28.74 26.20
C GLN A 167 -19.09 -27.74 26.80
N GLN A 168 -18.70 -27.92 28.07
CA GLN A 168 -17.72 -27.07 28.74
C GLN A 168 -16.32 -27.20 28.10
N ARG A 169 -15.91 -28.40 27.69
CA ARG A 169 -14.66 -28.60 26.93
C ARG A 169 -14.70 -27.85 25.60
N GLN A 170 -15.82 -27.89 24.88
CA GLN A 170 -15.99 -27.14 23.62
C GLN A 170 -15.94 -25.62 23.83
N LYS A 171 -16.67 -25.10 24.83
CA LYS A 171 -16.58 -23.68 25.25
C LYS A 171 -15.14 -23.29 25.58
N TYR A 172 -14.46 -24.09 26.41
CA TYR A 172 -13.09 -23.85 26.85
C TYR A 172 -12.09 -23.77 25.69
N VAL A 173 -12.11 -24.74 24.76
CA VAL A 173 -11.20 -24.75 23.61
C VAL A 173 -11.40 -23.51 22.73
N ARG A 174 -12.66 -23.16 22.42
CA ARG A 174 -13.00 -21.97 21.61
C ARG A 174 -12.57 -20.67 22.29
N ALA A 175 -12.89 -20.51 23.58
CA ALA A 175 -12.50 -19.32 24.35
C ALA A 175 -10.96 -19.17 24.46
N ARG A 176 -10.23 -20.29 24.61
CA ARG A 176 -8.76 -20.31 24.65
C ARG A 176 -8.16 -19.87 23.31
N GLU A 177 -8.68 -20.37 22.19
CA GLU A 177 -8.22 -19.99 20.86
C GLU A 177 -8.54 -18.51 20.55
N ALA A 178 -9.76 -18.05 20.83
CA ALA A 178 -10.17 -16.65 20.66
C ALA A 178 -9.27 -15.67 21.44
N ALA A 179 -8.91 -16.02 22.68
CA ALA A 179 -8.01 -15.22 23.51
C ALA A 179 -6.58 -15.22 22.97
N ALA A 180 -6.08 -16.37 22.51
CA ALA A 180 -4.76 -16.49 21.90
C ALA A 180 -4.64 -15.68 20.60
N LEU A 181 -5.66 -15.73 19.73
CA LEU A 181 -5.73 -14.96 18.49
C LEU A 181 -5.68 -13.46 18.80
N SER A 182 -6.44 -13.04 19.82
CA SER A 182 -6.54 -11.63 20.23
C SER A 182 -5.25 -11.09 20.83
N GLU A 183 -4.61 -11.84 21.74
CA GLU A 183 -3.31 -11.47 22.30
C GLU A 183 -2.23 -11.38 21.22
N ALA A 184 -2.14 -12.40 20.35
CA ALA A 184 -1.08 -12.48 19.36
C ALA A 184 -1.17 -11.36 18.31
N ALA A 185 -2.39 -11.06 17.84
CA ALA A 185 -2.64 -9.96 16.92
C ALA A 185 -2.44 -8.60 17.57
N TYR A 186 -2.98 -8.38 18.78
CA TYR A 186 -2.82 -7.12 19.53
C TYR A 186 -1.35 -6.77 19.77
N LEU A 187 -0.55 -7.70 20.32
CA LEU A 187 0.87 -7.45 20.61
C LEU A 187 1.69 -7.23 19.33
N THR A 188 1.34 -7.90 18.23
CA THR A 188 2.01 -7.70 16.94
C THR A 188 1.66 -6.33 16.36
N LEU A 189 0.40 -5.89 16.44
CA LEU A 189 -0.02 -4.56 16.02
C LEU A 189 0.55 -3.46 16.93
N GLU A 190 0.57 -3.63 18.25
CA GLU A 190 1.18 -2.69 19.21
C GLU A 190 2.68 -2.51 18.95
N LEU A 191 3.40 -3.58 18.59
CA LEU A 191 4.81 -3.54 18.20
C LEU A 191 5.06 -2.73 16.92
N LEU A 192 4.15 -2.82 15.95
CA LEU A 192 4.27 -2.20 14.63
C LEU A 192 3.74 -0.77 14.61
N TYR A 193 2.72 -0.48 15.42
CA TYR A 193 1.93 0.75 15.47
C TYR A 193 1.72 1.27 16.92
N PRO A 194 2.78 1.46 17.74
CA PRO A 194 2.62 1.88 19.14
C PRO A 194 1.90 3.23 19.34
N SER A 195 1.81 4.08 18.32
CA SER A 195 1.02 5.33 18.37
C SER A 195 -0.50 5.14 18.18
N LEU A 196 -0.94 3.94 17.78
CA LEU A 196 -2.36 3.55 17.68
C LEU A 196 -2.82 2.71 18.88
N ARG A 197 -1.96 2.55 19.89
CA ARG A 197 -2.25 1.79 21.11
C ARG A 197 -3.45 2.34 21.87
N GLU A 198 -3.38 3.60 22.32
CA GLU A 198 -4.36 4.22 23.23
C GLU A 198 -5.17 5.34 22.57
N THR A 199 -4.96 5.60 21.27
CA THR A 199 -5.44 6.84 20.64
C THR A 199 -6.95 6.85 20.41
N THR A 200 -7.68 7.42 21.36
CA THR A 200 -8.87 8.19 21.04
C THR A 200 -8.44 9.43 20.25
N LEU A 201 -8.99 9.64 19.04
CA LEU A 201 -8.68 10.82 18.24
C LEU A 201 -9.32 12.05 18.88
N ASN A 202 -8.54 12.75 19.71
CA ASN A 202 -8.92 14.03 20.33
C ASN A 202 -8.92 15.19 19.32
N THR A 203 -9.64 15.04 18.21
CA THR A 203 -10.04 16.11 17.28
C THR A 203 -11.36 15.76 16.59
N ALA A 204 -12.47 15.73 17.34
CA ALA A 204 -13.73 16.15 16.75
C ALA A 204 -13.65 17.67 16.50
N PRO A 205 -14.14 18.20 15.37
CA PRO A 205 -14.22 19.65 15.19
C PRO A 205 -15.11 20.28 16.28
N PRO A 206 -14.84 21.52 16.72
CA PRO A 206 -15.56 22.16 17.81
C PRO A 206 -16.98 22.59 17.40
N SER A 207 -17.93 21.65 17.39
CA SER A 207 -19.37 21.92 17.25
C SER A 207 -20.27 21.04 18.14
N LEU A 208 -19.72 20.06 18.87
CA LEU A 208 -20.46 19.25 19.86
C LEU A 208 -20.11 19.65 21.32
N SER A 209 -20.19 20.94 21.61
CA SER A 209 -19.92 21.51 22.94
C SER A 209 -21.15 21.52 23.86
N THR A 210 -21.72 20.37 24.21
CA THR A 210 -22.79 20.26 25.24
C THR A 210 -22.82 18.93 26.04
N VAL A 211 -21.67 18.28 26.28
CA VAL A 211 -21.59 17.28 27.38
C VAL A 211 -20.31 17.46 28.20
N SER A 212 -20.47 17.83 29.47
CA SER A 212 -19.37 18.11 30.40
C SER A 212 -18.91 16.86 31.16
N TRP A 213 -17.80 16.25 30.74
CA TRP A 213 -17.15 15.16 31.51
C TRP A 213 -15.64 15.30 31.73
N PHE A 214 -15.01 16.39 31.25
CA PHE A 214 -13.59 16.67 31.52
C PHE A 214 -13.39 17.64 32.69
N SER A 215 -13.39 17.10 33.91
CA SER A 215 -12.44 17.56 34.94
C SER A 215 -12.20 16.48 35.99
N GLN A 216 -10.94 16.41 36.44
CA GLN A 216 -10.34 15.51 37.45
C GLN A 216 -9.77 14.18 36.92
N GLY A 217 -8.43 14.12 36.94
CA GLY A 217 -7.70 12.87 36.82
C GLY A 217 -7.85 12.05 38.10
N ALA A 218 -8.35 10.83 37.95
CA ALA A 218 -8.32 9.78 38.95
C ALA A 218 -8.23 8.44 38.22
N ALA A 219 -7.45 7.50 38.74
CA ALA A 219 -7.42 6.14 38.22
C ALA A 219 -8.82 5.51 38.36
N ARG A 220 -9.54 5.35 37.25
CA ARG A 220 -10.84 4.68 37.25
C ARG A 220 -10.65 3.17 37.22
N THR A 221 -10.56 2.59 38.40
CA THR A 221 -10.84 1.16 38.62
C THR A 221 -12.33 0.92 38.34
N GLY A 222 -12.65 0.53 37.10
CA GLY A 222 -14.02 0.28 36.65
C GLY A 222 -14.22 0.64 35.18
N PHE A 223 -13.85 -0.28 34.29
CA PHE A 223 -14.34 -0.26 32.91
C PHE A 223 -15.84 -0.60 32.91
N SER A 224 -16.63 0.13 32.12
CA SER A 224 -18.07 -0.11 31.96
C SER A 224 -18.40 -0.54 30.54
N ASP A 225 -19.48 -1.30 30.38
CA ASP A 225 -19.92 -1.87 29.10
C ASP A 225 -20.19 -0.84 28.00
N ALA A 226 -20.37 0.43 28.39
CA ALA A 226 -20.51 1.57 27.48
C ALA A 226 -19.34 1.67 26.49
N LEU A 227 -18.09 1.42 26.92
CA LEU A 227 -16.91 1.60 26.07
C LEU A 227 -16.88 0.65 24.85
N CYS A 228 -17.43 -0.56 25.01
CA CYS A 228 -17.54 -1.55 23.92
C CYS A 228 -18.86 -1.45 23.13
N ASN A 229 -19.80 -0.61 23.59
CA ASN A 229 -21.11 -0.44 22.98
C ASN A 229 -21.22 0.87 22.18
N GLU A 230 -20.54 1.94 22.60
CA GLU A 230 -20.49 3.22 21.90
C GLU A 230 -19.61 3.12 20.64
N LEU A 231 -20.08 3.73 19.54
CA LEU A 231 -19.30 3.85 18.31
C LEU A 231 -18.16 4.85 18.56
N THR A 232 -16.98 4.37 18.95
CA THR A 232 -15.80 5.25 19.03
C THR A 232 -15.40 5.66 17.60
N PRO A 233 -15.38 6.96 17.24
CA PRO A 233 -15.05 7.41 15.89
C PRO A 233 -13.55 7.33 15.58
N SER A 234 -12.79 6.53 16.34
CA SER A 234 -11.33 6.48 16.35
C SER A 234 -10.81 5.11 16.73
N LEU A 235 -9.91 4.56 15.91
CA LEU A 235 -9.25 3.27 16.14
C LEU A 235 -8.29 3.34 17.33
N SER A 236 -8.57 2.57 18.39
CA SER A 236 -7.66 2.31 19.51
C SER A 236 -7.43 0.82 19.67
N LEU A 237 -6.21 0.35 19.42
CA LEU A 237 -5.85 -1.07 19.49
C LEU A 237 -6.12 -1.66 20.88
N HIS A 238 -5.88 -0.88 21.95
CA HIS A 238 -6.12 -1.33 23.31
C HIS A 238 -7.61 -1.51 23.61
N VAL A 239 -8.49 -0.63 23.09
CA VAL A 239 -9.95 -0.78 23.23
C VAL A 239 -10.44 -2.03 22.50
N TYR A 240 -10.00 -2.26 21.26
CA TYR A 240 -10.33 -3.49 20.51
C TYR A 240 -9.90 -4.75 21.26
N TYR A 241 -8.70 -4.76 21.83
CA TYR A 241 -8.18 -5.86 22.62
C TYR A 241 -8.98 -6.11 23.91
N GLN A 242 -9.23 -5.08 24.73
CA GLN A 242 -10.02 -5.22 25.97
C GLN A 242 -11.43 -5.71 25.68
N CYS A 243 -12.12 -5.11 24.71
CA CYS A 243 -13.48 -5.51 24.34
C CYS A 243 -13.54 -6.93 23.74
N SER A 244 -12.51 -7.36 23.00
CA SER A 244 -12.40 -8.75 22.53
C SER A 244 -12.28 -9.72 23.70
N LEU A 245 -11.40 -9.45 24.67
CA LEU A 245 -11.26 -10.33 25.84
C LEU A 245 -12.51 -10.33 26.74
N GLN A 246 -13.21 -9.20 26.86
CA GLN A 246 -14.48 -9.15 27.59
C GLN A 246 -15.56 -10.00 26.90
N ALA A 247 -15.65 -9.95 25.56
CA ALA A 247 -16.64 -10.72 24.80
C ALA A 247 -16.47 -12.25 24.93
N ILE A 248 -15.26 -12.74 25.26
CA ILE A 248 -14.99 -14.17 25.51
C ILE A 248 -15.63 -14.65 26.82
N GLU A 249 -15.71 -13.79 27.84
CA GLU A 249 -16.21 -14.15 29.17
C GLU A 249 -17.74 -14.23 29.23
N GLY A 250 -18.44 -13.41 28.43
CA GLY A 250 -19.89 -13.40 28.28
C GLY A 250 -20.63 -12.79 29.49
N ASP A 251 -21.53 -11.84 29.21
CA ASP A 251 -22.31 -11.17 30.25
C ASP A 251 -23.29 -12.16 30.91
N ASN A 252 -22.94 -12.64 32.11
CA ASN A 252 -23.67 -13.65 32.91
C ASN A 252 -23.66 -15.09 32.36
N ASP A 253 -22.63 -15.53 31.61
CA ASP A 253 -22.52 -16.95 31.22
C ASP A 253 -22.30 -17.84 32.48
N PRO A 254 -23.07 -18.94 32.67
CA PRO A 254 -22.94 -19.82 33.84
C PRO A 254 -21.56 -20.52 33.93
N ASP A 255 -20.82 -20.62 32.83
CA ASP A 255 -19.47 -21.19 32.75
C ASP A 255 -18.35 -20.12 32.85
N VAL A 256 -18.65 -18.86 33.23
CA VAL A 256 -17.70 -17.73 33.24
C VAL A 256 -16.36 -18.02 33.93
N ALA A 257 -16.34 -18.85 34.98
CA ALA A 257 -15.09 -19.25 35.65
C ALA A 257 -14.17 -20.11 34.75
N ILE A 258 -14.77 -20.98 33.93
CA ILE A 258 -14.06 -21.82 32.95
C ILE A 258 -13.61 -20.95 31.76
N LEU A 259 -14.43 -19.99 31.33
CA LEU A 259 -14.10 -19.05 30.27
C LEU A 259 -12.93 -18.12 30.66
N LYS A 260 -12.86 -17.66 31.91
CA LYS A 260 -11.73 -16.89 32.45
C LYS A 260 -10.42 -17.68 32.44
N LEU A 261 -10.45 -18.94 32.87
CA LEU A 261 -9.28 -19.83 32.80
C LEU A 261 -8.87 -20.14 31.34
N ALA A 262 -9.84 -20.30 30.43
CA ALA A 262 -9.57 -20.46 29.00
C ALA A 262 -8.87 -19.22 28.42
N ARG A 263 -9.38 -18.04 28.75
CA ARG A 263 -8.82 -16.74 28.36
C ARG A 263 -7.39 -16.56 28.83
N GLU A 264 -7.11 -16.85 30.10
CA GLU A 264 -5.75 -16.74 30.68
C GLU A 264 -4.74 -17.68 30.00
N ASN A 265 -5.14 -18.94 29.77
CA ASN A 265 -4.29 -19.90 29.05
C ASN A 265 -4.12 -19.54 27.57
N GLY A 266 -5.14 -18.94 26.94
CA GLY A 266 -5.05 -18.44 25.57
C GLY A 266 -4.09 -17.26 25.44
N VAL A 267 -4.23 -16.27 26.33
CA VAL A 267 -3.31 -15.12 26.45
C VAL A 267 -1.86 -15.58 26.63
N ALA A 268 -1.59 -16.62 27.42
CA ALA A 268 -0.23 -17.15 27.56
C ALA A 268 0.35 -17.63 26.21
N VAL A 269 -0.41 -18.43 25.44
CA VAL A 269 0.02 -18.94 24.13
C VAL A 269 0.20 -17.82 23.10
N GLY A 270 -0.77 -16.91 23.00
CA GLY A 270 -0.71 -15.80 22.04
C GLY A 270 0.47 -14.85 22.30
N ARG A 271 0.79 -14.63 23.57
CA ARG A 271 1.93 -13.79 24.01
C ARG A 271 3.27 -14.39 23.64
N GLU A 272 3.43 -15.69 23.83
CA GLU A 272 4.68 -16.38 23.49
C GLU A 272 4.89 -16.39 21.96
N ILE A 273 3.84 -16.67 21.18
CA ILE A 273 3.89 -16.64 19.70
C ILE A 273 4.26 -15.24 19.19
N ALA A 274 3.59 -14.17 19.67
CA ALA A 274 3.92 -12.80 19.27
C ALA A 274 5.32 -12.38 19.73
N GLY A 275 5.76 -12.82 20.92
CA GLY A 275 7.11 -12.63 21.42
C GLY A 275 8.18 -13.27 20.52
N THR A 276 7.95 -14.48 20.05
CA THR A 276 8.85 -15.19 19.12
C THR A 276 8.89 -14.51 17.76
N ILE A 277 7.75 -14.16 17.18
CA ILE A 277 7.69 -13.42 15.90
C ILE A 277 8.42 -12.08 16.02
N LYS A 278 8.24 -11.35 17.13
CA LYS A 278 8.99 -10.13 17.43
C LYS A 278 10.50 -10.39 17.42
N ALA A 279 10.97 -11.41 18.13
CA ALA A 279 12.41 -11.74 18.21
C ALA A 279 12.99 -12.15 16.85
N GLU A 280 12.26 -12.95 16.05
CA GLU A 280 12.72 -13.40 14.73
C GLU A 280 12.78 -12.30 13.66
N ARG A 281 11.97 -11.24 13.85
CA ARG A 281 11.91 -10.03 13.01
C ARG A 281 12.64 -8.82 13.62
N GLU A 282 13.25 -8.96 14.79
CA GLU A 282 14.15 -7.95 15.34
C GLU A 282 15.46 -7.91 14.53
N GLY A 283 16.00 -6.71 14.28
CA GLY A 283 17.17 -6.54 13.42
C GLY A 283 16.97 -6.95 11.95
N ASP A 284 15.74 -7.10 11.45
CA ASP A 284 15.45 -7.57 10.09
C ASP A 284 15.63 -6.52 8.97
N ASN A 285 16.29 -5.41 9.29
CA ASN A 285 16.53 -4.22 8.46
C ASN A 285 15.29 -3.42 8.00
N ALA A 286 14.05 -3.84 8.27
CA ALA A 286 12.87 -3.04 7.92
C ALA A 286 12.73 -1.75 8.74
N ARG A 287 13.58 -1.58 9.75
CA ARG A 287 13.66 -0.40 10.64
C ARG A 287 14.65 0.66 10.19
N LEU A 288 15.40 0.42 9.11
CA LEU A 288 16.26 1.41 8.46
C LEU A 288 15.41 2.60 7.98
N SER A 289 16.00 3.80 8.02
CA SER A 289 15.40 5.01 7.46
C SER A 289 15.35 4.94 5.93
N GLU A 290 14.41 5.67 5.32
CA GLU A 290 14.43 5.90 3.89
C GLU A 290 15.63 6.79 3.52
N PRO A 291 16.37 6.53 2.42
CA PRO A 291 17.36 7.45 1.89
C PRO A 291 16.71 8.74 1.36
N GLU A 292 17.44 9.83 1.33
CA GLU A 292 17.04 11.09 0.69
C GLU A 292 17.79 11.28 -0.63
N LEU A 293 17.14 11.87 -1.63
CA LEU A 293 17.71 12.21 -2.95
C LEU A 293 18.55 13.50 -2.90
N ASP A 294 19.54 13.52 -2.01
CA ASP A 294 20.55 14.58 -1.91
C ASP A 294 21.91 14.12 -2.46
N ASP A 295 22.97 14.88 -2.19
CA ASP A 295 24.34 14.57 -2.64
C ASP A 295 24.92 13.28 -2.01
N SER A 296 24.29 12.73 -0.97
CA SER A 296 24.63 11.44 -0.36
C SER A 296 23.95 10.24 -1.02
N PHE A 297 22.98 10.45 -1.93
CA PHE A 297 22.29 9.34 -2.61
C PHE A 297 23.22 8.63 -3.61
N GLU A 298 23.61 7.40 -3.27
CA GLU A 298 24.44 6.57 -4.14
C GLU A 298 23.62 5.98 -5.32
N TYR A 299 23.54 6.75 -6.40
CA TYR A 299 23.10 6.24 -7.70
C TYR A 299 24.04 5.13 -8.18
N ARG A 300 23.48 3.96 -8.53
CA ARG A 300 24.24 2.81 -9.04
C ARG A 300 24.94 3.14 -10.37
N TYR A 301 24.30 3.97 -11.18
CA TYR A 301 24.84 4.48 -12.43
C TYR A 301 24.84 6.00 -12.39
N ARG A 302 25.94 6.62 -12.83
CA ARG A 302 26.06 8.08 -12.98
C ARG A 302 26.18 8.41 -14.47
N PRO A 303 25.06 8.49 -15.21
CA PRO A 303 25.08 8.86 -16.64
C PRO A 303 25.50 10.31 -16.83
N ASP A 304 25.89 10.67 -18.06
CA ASP A 304 26.03 12.07 -18.49
C ASP A 304 24.74 12.84 -18.21
N GLU A 305 24.85 14.07 -17.69
CA GLU A 305 23.72 14.93 -17.34
C GLU A 305 22.74 15.13 -18.51
N ARG A 306 23.24 15.19 -19.75
CA ARG A 306 22.42 15.31 -20.98
C ARG A 306 21.46 14.14 -21.15
N ASN A 307 21.88 12.95 -20.72
CA ASN A 307 21.15 11.70 -20.90
C ASN A 307 20.46 11.21 -19.62
N ARG A 308 20.74 11.81 -18.46
CA ARG A 308 20.29 11.36 -17.14
C ARG A 308 18.77 11.14 -17.07
N ALA A 309 17.97 12.07 -17.60
CA ALA A 309 16.51 11.96 -17.59
C ALA A 309 15.94 10.76 -18.36
N PHE A 310 16.72 10.17 -19.28
CA PHE A 310 16.32 9.03 -20.10
C PHE A 310 16.75 7.67 -19.54
N VAL A 311 17.82 7.61 -18.76
CA VAL A 311 18.40 6.33 -18.30
C VAL A 311 18.47 6.17 -16.78
N GLN A 312 18.08 7.20 -16.02
CA GLN A 312 18.23 7.23 -14.57
C GLN A 312 16.99 7.85 -13.91
N TRP A 313 16.49 7.20 -12.86
CA TRP A 313 15.42 7.72 -12.02
C TRP A 313 15.89 8.99 -11.30
N MET A 314 15.01 9.98 -11.28
CA MET A 314 15.21 11.29 -10.67
C MET A 314 13.99 11.66 -9.84
N GLN A 315 14.18 12.62 -8.93
CA GLN A 315 13.11 13.22 -8.14
C GLN A 315 11.91 13.62 -9.03
N ASP A 316 10.69 13.37 -8.56
CA ASP A 316 9.48 13.75 -9.28
C ASP A 316 9.45 15.29 -9.52
N PRO A 317 9.27 15.75 -10.77
CA PRO A 317 9.38 17.17 -11.11
C PRO A 317 8.16 18.01 -10.69
N VAL A 318 7.07 17.39 -10.22
CA VAL A 318 5.84 18.03 -9.75
C VAL A 318 5.81 18.07 -8.22
N SER A 319 5.99 16.92 -7.55
CA SER A 319 5.82 16.79 -6.09
C SER A 319 7.04 17.24 -5.28
N LYS A 320 8.24 17.15 -5.87
CA LYS A 320 9.52 17.45 -5.23
C LYS A 320 9.75 16.73 -3.89
N ILE A 321 9.19 15.53 -3.72
CA ILE A 321 9.50 14.65 -2.58
C ILE A 321 10.94 14.16 -2.76
N SER A 322 11.85 14.47 -1.84
CA SER A 322 13.25 13.99 -1.89
C SER A 322 13.41 12.54 -1.41
N THR A 323 12.49 12.02 -0.61
CA THR A 323 12.60 10.70 0.01
C THR A 323 12.52 9.55 -0.99
N ALA A 324 13.55 8.71 -1.05
CA ALA A 324 13.58 7.49 -1.84
C ALA A 324 12.87 6.33 -1.12
N LEU A 325 11.54 6.34 -1.13
CA LEU A 325 10.71 5.44 -0.34
C LEU A 325 10.97 3.96 -0.66
N GLY A 326 11.45 3.25 0.35
CA GLY A 326 11.85 1.85 0.29
C GLY A 326 13.28 1.61 -0.17
N GLY A 327 14.13 2.64 -0.32
CA GLY A 327 15.47 2.51 -0.90
C GLY A 327 16.37 1.45 -0.24
N ASN A 328 16.14 1.16 1.04
CA ASN A 328 16.87 0.15 1.81
C ASN A 328 16.23 -1.26 1.81
N TRP A 329 15.15 -1.51 1.04
CA TRP A 329 14.39 -2.77 1.15
C TRP A 329 15.13 -4.00 0.66
N MET A 330 16.12 -3.83 -0.23
CA MET A 330 17.00 -4.92 -0.64
C MET A 330 17.78 -5.55 0.53
N HIS A 331 17.86 -4.87 1.69
CA HIS A 331 18.47 -5.39 2.92
C HIS A 331 17.47 -6.07 3.86
N VAL A 332 16.16 -5.96 3.62
CA VAL A 332 15.13 -6.55 4.49
C VAL A 332 15.17 -8.08 4.37
N LYS A 333 15.24 -8.75 5.52
CA LYS A 333 15.25 -10.22 5.62
C LYS A 333 13.95 -10.80 5.04
N PRO A 334 13.97 -11.62 3.98
CA PRO A 334 12.75 -12.23 3.46
C PRO A 334 12.11 -13.21 4.46
N PHE A 335 10.85 -13.55 4.20
CA PHE A 335 10.09 -14.59 4.91
C PHE A 335 10.36 -15.97 4.31
N ALA A 336 10.28 -16.12 2.99
CA ALA A 336 10.35 -17.38 2.26
C ALA A 336 11.43 -17.41 1.14
N MET A 337 11.80 -16.25 0.59
CA MET A 337 12.92 -16.15 -0.35
C MET A 337 14.28 -16.32 0.35
N LYS A 338 15.28 -16.73 -0.43
CA LYS A 338 16.68 -16.89 0.00
C LYS A 338 17.44 -15.56 0.01
N SER A 339 17.07 -14.63 -0.86
CA SER A 339 17.62 -13.27 -0.94
C SER A 339 16.60 -12.33 -1.58
N SER A 340 16.78 -11.02 -1.38
CA SER A 340 15.98 -9.98 -2.02
C SER A 340 16.03 -10.05 -3.55
N TYR A 341 17.22 -10.28 -4.11
CA TYR A 341 17.46 -10.39 -5.55
C TYR A 341 17.10 -11.76 -6.17
N GLN A 342 16.54 -12.73 -5.42
CA GLN A 342 16.28 -14.09 -5.93
C GLN A 342 15.45 -14.12 -7.22
N PHE A 343 14.49 -13.19 -7.36
CA PHE A 343 13.59 -13.09 -8.51
C PHE A 343 13.69 -11.75 -9.26
N ARG A 344 14.76 -10.98 -9.03
CA ARG A 344 15.05 -9.79 -9.83
C ARG A 344 15.15 -10.17 -11.32
N PRO A 345 14.55 -9.41 -12.25
CA PRO A 345 14.73 -9.64 -13.69
C PRO A 345 16.20 -9.62 -14.11
N SER A 346 16.56 -10.28 -15.21
CA SER A 346 17.94 -10.21 -15.70
C SER A 346 18.19 -8.83 -16.34
N GLU A 347 19.45 -8.38 -16.37
CA GLU A 347 19.80 -7.15 -17.10
C GLU A 347 19.56 -7.27 -18.61
N ALA A 348 19.41 -8.49 -19.16
CA ALA A 348 19.11 -8.71 -20.57
C ALA A 348 17.60 -8.57 -20.89
N ASP A 349 16.74 -8.89 -19.93
CA ASP A 349 15.27 -8.75 -20.05
C ASP A 349 14.81 -7.33 -19.69
N ALA A 350 15.55 -6.64 -18.82
CA ALA A 350 15.22 -5.30 -18.34
C ALA A 350 15.19 -4.25 -19.48
N PRO A 351 14.31 -3.22 -19.40
CA PRO A 351 14.24 -2.14 -20.36
C PRO A 351 15.58 -1.43 -20.60
N ARG A 352 15.95 -1.30 -21.87
CA ARG A 352 17.17 -0.62 -22.33
C ARG A 352 16.81 0.48 -23.31
N ILE A 353 17.59 1.56 -23.29
CA ILE A 353 17.40 2.72 -24.15
C ILE A 353 18.76 3.09 -24.74
N ASP A 354 18.97 2.72 -26.01
CA ASP A 354 20.21 2.97 -26.72
C ASP A 354 20.23 4.41 -27.27
N LEU A 355 20.76 5.34 -26.48
CA LEU A 355 20.94 6.73 -26.91
C LEU A 355 22.24 6.93 -27.70
N PRO A 356 22.22 7.74 -28.78
CA PRO A 356 23.43 8.09 -29.51
C PRO A 356 24.35 8.98 -28.65
N VAL A 357 25.57 8.51 -28.38
CA VAL A 357 26.56 9.16 -27.49
C VAL A 357 26.84 10.62 -27.85
N ASN A 358 26.79 10.98 -29.14
CA ASN A 358 26.95 12.35 -29.64
C ASN A 358 25.79 12.75 -30.57
N GLY A 359 24.57 12.29 -30.28
CA GLY A 359 23.41 12.58 -31.14
C GLY A 359 22.98 14.05 -31.09
N THR A 360 22.42 14.54 -32.19
CA THR A 360 21.64 15.80 -32.19
C THR A 360 20.37 15.65 -31.35
N PRO A 361 19.73 16.75 -30.91
CA PRO A 361 18.44 16.70 -30.21
C PRO A 361 17.39 15.84 -30.93
N ASP A 362 17.28 15.95 -32.26
CA ASP A 362 16.39 15.12 -33.07
C ASP A 362 16.77 13.63 -33.06
N GLN A 363 18.06 13.29 -33.09
CA GLN A 363 18.52 11.90 -33.03
C GLN A 363 18.25 11.29 -31.65
N ILE A 364 18.47 12.04 -30.57
CA ILE A 364 18.14 11.63 -29.20
C ILE A 364 16.62 11.48 -29.05
N ARG A 365 15.83 12.45 -29.52
CA ARG A 365 14.36 12.41 -29.53
C ARG A 365 13.83 11.21 -30.32
N ALA A 366 14.38 10.95 -31.50
CA ALA A 366 14.00 9.79 -32.32
C ALA A 366 14.35 8.45 -31.67
N ALA A 367 15.52 8.35 -31.02
CA ALA A 367 15.90 7.16 -30.26
C ALA A 367 15.02 6.95 -29.01
N ALA A 368 14.83 8.00 -28.21
CA ALA A 368 14.04 7.95 -26.98
C ALA A 368 12.56 7.56 -27.22
N ARG A 369 11.99 7.95 -28.36
CA ARG A 369 10.63 7.56 -28.78
C ARG A 369 10.47 6.08 -29.16
N LYS A 370 11.57 5.32 -29.30
CA LYS A 370 11.55 3.86 -29.52
C LYS A 370 11.32 3.05 -28.25
N LEU A 371 11.42 3.66 -27.05
CA LEU A 371 11.08 2.98 -25.80
C LEU A 371 9.68 2.36 -25.91
N LYS A 372 9.58 1.06 -25.62
CA LYS A 372 8.32 0.30 -25.71
C LYS A 372 7.24 1.01 -24.89
N SER A 373 6.05 1.17 -25.47
CA SER A 373 4.93 1.96 -24.92
C SER A 373 5.12 3.48 -24.78
N TYR A 374 6.22 4.10 -25.26
CA TYR A 374 6.41 5.56 -25.15
C TYR A 374 5.22 6.37 -25.69
N ASN A 375 4.85 6.19 -26.97
CA ASN A 375 3.74 6.93 -27.59
C ASN A 375 2.44 6.68 -26.82
N ALA A 376 2.24 5.46 -26.34
CA ALA A 376 1.04 5.05 -25.60
C ALA A 376 0.92 5.76 -24.24
N VAL A 377 1.97 5.70 -23.42
CA VAL A 377 1.97 6.36 -22.10
C VAL A 377 1.94 7.89 -22.26
N ALA A 378 2.67 8.45 -23.22
CA ALA A 378 2.63 9.89 -23.51
C ALA A 378 1.24 10.39 -23.94
N ARG A 379 0.49 9.59 -24.71
CA ARG A 379 -0.84 9.96 -25.21
C ARG A 379 -1.97 9.68 -24.21
N TRP A 380 -1.88 8.61 -23.43
CA TRP A 380 -3.00 8.09 -22.65
C TRP A 380 -2.79 8.04 -21.14
N GLY A 381 -1.55 8.16 -20.66
CA GLY A 381 -1.21 8.27 -19.24
C GLY A 381 -1.36 9.68 -18.67
N THR A 382 -1.76 10.67 -19.47
CA THR A 382 -1.99 12.05 -19.04
C THR A 382 -3.28 12.21 -18.23
N ASP A 383 -3.34 13.14 -17.27
CA ASP A 383 -4.63 13.47 -16.61
C ASP A 383 -5.54 14.14 -17.65
N PRO A 384 -6.71 13.56 -17.99
CA PRO A 384 -7.59 14.11 -19.02
C PRO A 384 -8.33 15.38 -18.58
N ARG A 385 -8.19 15.79 -17.32
CA ARG A 385 -8.83 16.98 -16.72
C ARG A 385 -7.89 18.18 -16.67
N LEU A 386 -6.59 17.95 -16.86
CA LEU A 386 -5.55 18.98 -16.91
C LEU A 386 -5.26 19.36 -18.36
N ASP A 387 -5.11 20.65 -18.62
CA ASP A 387 -4.63 21.16 -19.90
C ASP A 387 -3.09 21.16 -19.99
N GLY A 388 -2.56 21.57 -21.14
CA GLY A 388 -1.13 21.79 -21.36
C GLY A 388 -0.52 22.94 -20.53
N THR A 389 -1.28 23.60 -19.65
CA THR A 389 -0.77 24.60 -18.69
C THR A 389 -0.76 24.11 -17.25
N GLY A 390 -1.45 23.01 -16.95
CA GLY A 390 -1.70 22.50 -15.60
C GLY A 390 -3.00 23.04 -14.97
N ALA A 391 -3.84 23.76 -15.73
CA ALA A 391 -5.16 24.18 -15.29
C ALA A 391 -6.16 23.01 -15.38
N GLY A 392 -6.95 22.81 -14.32
CA GLY A 392 -7.83 21.66 -14.18
C GLY A 392 -9.33 22.01 -14.21
N HIS A 393 -10.13 21.15 -14.82
CA HIS A 393 -11.60 21.21 -14.76
C HIS A 393 -12.22 19.85 -14.41
N PRO A 394 -13.11 19.75 -13.40
CA PRO A 394 -13.70 18.48 -12.96
C PRO A 394 -14.67 17.84 -13.98
N GLY A 395 -14.96 18.51 -15.10
CA GLY A 395 -15.80 18.02 -16.19
C GLY A 395 -15.05 17.35 -17.36
N GLY A 396 -13.80 16.89 -17.14
CA GLY A 396 -13.01 16.19 -18.17
C GLY A 396 -13.70 14.94 -18.75
N PRO A 397 -13.23 14.42 -19.90
CA PRO A 397 -13.90 13.35 -20.62
C PRO A 397 -13.98 12.06 -19.80
N LYS A 398 -15.12 11.39 -19.88
CA LYS A 398 -15.42 10.13 -19.16
C LYS A 398 -14.71 8.93 -19.79
N LEU A 399 -13.40 8.88 -19.63
CA LEU A 399 -12.57 7.83 -20.19
C LEU A 399 -12.48 6.67 -19.20
N ASP A 400 -13.03 5.51 -19.55
CA ASP A 400 -13.00 4.32 -18.68
C ASP A 400 -11.59 4.03 -18.15
N ARG A 401 -10.56 4.10 -19.01
CA ARG A 401 -9.14 3.92 -18.63
C ARG A 401 -8.66 4.81 -17.47
N PHE A 402 -9.23 6.00 -17.30
CA PHE A 402 -8.86 6.93 -16.23
C PHE A 402 -9.45 6.48 -14.89
N PHE A 403 -10.72 6.08 -14.87
CA PHE A 403 -11.35 5.49 -13.68
C PHE A 403 -10.77 4.10 -13.37
N LEU A 404 -10.33 3.36 -14.39
CA LEU A 404 -9.63 2.08 -14.28
C LEU A 404 -8.26 2.23 -13.60
N ALA A 405 -7.51 3.29 -13.95
CA ALA A 405 -6.31 3.67 -13.23
C ALA A 405 -6.62 3.94 -11.75
N GLN A 406 -7.64 4.74 -11.47
CA GLN A 406 -8.07 5.08 -10.11
C GLN A 406 -8.54 3.87 -9.31
N TYR A 407 -9.24 2.91 -9.92
CA TYR A 407 -9.83 1.76 -9.24
C TYR A 407 -8.77 0.89 -8.54
N TRP A 408 -7.58 0.79 -9.13
CA TRP A 408 -6.41 0.08 -8.62
C TRP A 408 -5.37 1.02 -7.96
N ALA A 409 -5.74 2.25 -7.60
CA ALA A 409 -4.79 3.24 -7.08
C ALA A 409 -4.28 2.89 -5.67
N TYR A 410 -5.01 3.22 -4.59
CA TYR A 410 -4.58 2.95 -3.20
C TYR A 410 -3.11 3.36 -3.00
N ASP A 411 -2.73 4.56 -3.44
CA ASP A 411 -1.33 4.95 -3.63
C ASP A 411 -0.66 5.46 -2.33
N GLY A 412 -1.07 4.95 -1.17
CA GLY A 412 -0.53 5.34 0.14
C GLY A 412 -1.30 6.48 0.80
N THR A 413 -2.61 6.54 0.58
CA THR A 413 -3.49 7.67 0.91
C THR A 413 -4.26 7.50 2.22
N ALA A 414 -4.70 8.62 2.79
CA ALA A 414 -5.45 8.66 4.04
C ALA A 414 -6.72 7.80 3.99
N TYR A 415 -6.84 6.89 4.95
CA TYR A 415 -7.94 5.93 5.12
C TYR A 415 -8.09 4.86 4.02
N LEU A 416 -7.26 4.88 2.96
CA LEU A 416 -7.21 3.85 1.92
C LEU A 416 -6.00 2.93 2.06
N CYS A 417 -4.91 3.43 2.65
CA CYS A 417 -3.60 2.77 2.74
C CYS A 417 -2.88 2.65 1.38
N ALA A 418 -1.92 1.73 1.33
CA ALA A 418 -1.19 1.27 0.17
C ALA A 418 -1.87 0.01 -0.44
N PRO A 419 -1.44 -0.48 -1.61
CA PRO A 419 -2.09 -1.60 -2.32
C PRO A 419 -2.23 -2.92 -1.53
N PRO A 420 -1.36 -3.29 -0.57
CA PRO A 420 -1.57 -4.47 0.27
C PRO A 420 -2.93 -4.51 1.00
N ARG A 421 -3.55 -3.36 1.30
CA ARG A 421 -4.91 -3.32 1.86
C ARG A 421 -5.94 -3.78 0.82
N LEU A 422 -5.95 -3.16 -0.37
CA LEU A 422 -6.78 -3.57 -1.52
C LEU A 422 -6.70 -5.08 -1.79
N TYR A 423 -5.48 -5.62 -1.83
CA TYR A 423 -5.28 -7.03 -2.14
C TYR A 423 -5.77 -7.97 -1.03
N ASN A 424 -5.75 -7.57 0.24
CA ASN A 424 -6.41 -8.31 1.32
C ASN A 424 -7.94 -8.24 1.22
N GLN A 425 -8.50 -7.08 0.85
CA GLN A 425 -9.95 -6.95 0.61
C GLN A 425 -10.39 -7.92 -0.51
N ILE A 426 -9.64 -8.00 -1.61
CA ILE A 426 -9.89 -8.97 -2.69
C ILE A 426 -9.72 -10.42 -2.22
N ALA A 427 -8.69 -10.73 -1.43
CA ALA A 427 -8.48 -12.08 -0.89
C ALA A 427 -9.67 -12.54 -0.04
N LEU A 428 -10.23 -11.65 0.78
CA LEU A 428 -11.44 -11.91 1.57
C LEU A 428 -12.68 -12.11 0.68
N THR A 429 -12.87 -11.26 -0.34
CA THR A 429 -13.95 -11.45 -1.34
C THR A 429 -13.86 -12.80 -2.05
N VAL A 430 -12.66 -13.24 -2.43
CA VAL A 430 -12.44 -14.53 -3.08
C VAL A 430 -12.64 -15.69 -2.10
N LEU A 431 -12.29 -15.53 -0.82
CA LEU A 431 -12.60 -16.50 0.23
C LEU A 431 -14.11 -16.68 0.42
N MET A 432 -14.88 -15.60 0.41
CA MET A 432 -16.36 -15.66 0.40
C MET A 432 -16.88 -16.36 -0.86
N LYS A 433 -16.26 -16.14 -2.02
CA LYS A 433 -16.62 -16.86 -3.25
C LYS A 433 -16.32 -18.36 -3.16
N ILE A 434 -15.27 -18.78 -2.46
CA ILE A 434 -15.01 -20.21 -2.18
C ILE A 434 -16.16 -20.82 -1.39
N ARG A 435 -16.64 -20.15 -0.33
CA ARG A 435 -17.82 -20.61 0.42
C ARG A 435 -19.00 -20.86 -0.50
N ASP A 436 -19.34 -19.90 -1.36
CA ASP A 436 -20.50 -20.00 -2.26
C ASP A 436 -20.36 -21.20 -3.20
N LEU A 437 -19.17 -21.42 -3.75
CA LEU A 437 -18.86 -22.55 -4.62
C LEU A 437 -18.97 -23.90 -3.86
N GLN A 438 -18.48 -23.96 -2.62
CA GLN A 438 -18.60 -25.16 -1.78
C GLN A 438 -20.06 -25.46 -1.42
N ALA A 439 -20.83 -24.45 -1.01
CA ALA A 439 -22.25 -24.59 -0.65
C ALA A 439 -23.14 -24.99 -1.84
N GLN A 440 -22.78 -24.56 -3.05
CA GLN A 440 -23.50 -24.89 -4.29
C GLN A 440 -23.08 -26.24 -4.91
N GLY A 441 -22.09 -26.94 -4.34
CA GLY A 441 -21.54 -28.16 -4.93
C GLY A 441 -20.92 -27.92 -6.31
N ALA A 442 -20.24 -26.79 -6.48
CA ALA A 442 -19.80 -26.28 -7.78
C ALA A 442 -18.87 -27.24 -8.54
N ALA A 443 -18.85 -27.09 -9.87
CA ALA A 443 -18.09 -27.95 -10.78
C ALA A 443 -16.57 -27.95 -10.46
N PRO A 444 -15.87 -29.10 -10.64
CA PRO A 444 -14.44 -29.25 -10.32
C PRO A 444 -13.50 -28.23 -11.02
N GLU A 445 -13.95 -27.59 -12.09
CA GLU A 445 -13.21 -26.58 -12.85
C GLU A 445 -13.13 -25.19 -12.17
N LEU A 446 -13.99 -24.93 -11.17
CA LEU A 446 -13.96 -23.71 -10.35
C LEU A 446 -13.23 -23.89 -9.02
N ALA A 447 -13.05 -25.14 -8.58
CA ALA A 447 -12.24 -25.48 -7.43
C ALA A 447 -10.74 -25.29 -7.75
N GLY A 448 -9.99 -24.74 -6.80
CA GLY A 448 -8.53 -24.85 -6.82
C GLY A 448 -8.08 -26.24 -6.37
N ARG A 449 -6.77 -26.35 -6.12
CA ARG A 449 -6.12 -27.61 -5.72
C ARG A 449 -6.27 -27.90 -4.26
N GLU A 450 -6.08 -26.86 -3.47
CA GLU A 450 -6.16 -26.93 -2.04
C GLU A 450 -7.60 -26.60 -1.67
N GLN A 451 -8.35 -27.66 -1.37
CA GLN A 451 -9.60 -27.52 -0.65
C GLN A 451 -9.29 -26.91 0.70
N ILE A 452 -9.91 -25.78 0.98
CA ILE A 452 -9.83 -25.07 2.25
C ILE A 452 -11.05 -25.45 3.08
N ASP A 453 -10.83 -25.94 4.30
CA ASP A 453 -11.91 -26.12 5.26
C ASP A 453 -12.25 -24.77 5.89
N LEU A 454 -13.35 -24.16 5.45
CA LEU A 454 -13.79 -22.84 5.95
C LEU A 454 -14.30 -22.87 7.39
N SER A 455 -14.45 -24.06 8.01
CA SER A 455 -14.70 -24.19 9.45
C SER A 455 -13.41 -24.28 10.28
N SER A 456 -12.27 -24.56 9.64
CA SER A 456 -10.93 -24.60 10.24
C SER A 456 -10.29 -23.21 10.25
N THR A 457 -10.07 -22.65 11.45
CA THR A 457 -9.29 -21.41 11.61
C THR A 457 -7.84 -21.58 11.13
N ALA A 458 -7.27 -22.78 11.20
CA ALA A 458 -5.92 -23.06 10.70
C ALA A 458 -5.84 -22.95 9.17
N ASP A 459 -6.87 -23.42 8.46
CA ASP A 459 -6.98 -23.33 7.00
C ASP A 459 -7.18 -21.88 6.54
N VAL A 460 -8.13 -21.16 7.15
CA VAL A 460 -8.44 -19.76 6.84
C VAL A 460 -7.27 -18.82 7.19
N SER A 461 -6.65 -18.98 8.35
CA SER A 461 -5.45 -18.20 8.71
C SER A 461 -4.27 -18.50 7.80
N ARG A 462 -4.06 -19.76 7.39
CA ARG A 462 -3.02 -20.14 6.43
C ARG A 462 -3.22 -19.47 5.08
N PHE A 463 -4.45 -19.45 4.55
CA PHE A 463 -4.78 -18.75 3.32
C PHE A 463 -4.38 -17.26 3.39
N LEU A 464 -4.78 -16.55 4.46
CA LEU A 464 -4.45 -15.14 4.66
C LEU A 464 -2.93 -14.92 4.88
N ALA A 465 -2.27 -15.81 5.62
CA ALA A 465 -0.83 -15.74 5.87
C ALA A 465 -0.02 -15.97 4.58
N LEU A 466 -0.42 -16.94 3.74
CA LEU A 466 0.22 -17.20 2.44
C LEU A 466 0.11 -15.99 1.50
N VAL A 467 -1.07 -15.38 1.40
CA VAL A 467 -1.31 -14.15 0.62
C VAL A 467 -0.40 -13.01 1.11
N ASN A 468 -0.32 -12.78 2.42
CA ASN A 468 0.48 -11.68 2.96
C ASN A 468 1.99 -11.95 2.91
N PHE A 469 2.45 -13.19 3.07
CA PHE A 469 3.85 -13.58 2.85
C PHE A 469 4.26 -13.39 1.39
N ALA A 470 3.40 -13.79 0.44
CA ALA A 470 3.63 -13.58 -0.99
C ALA A 470 3.79 -12.08 -1.29
N MET A 471 2.92 -11.22 -0.74
CA MET A 471 3.06 -9.77 -0.91
C MET A 471 4.30 -9.18 -0.22
N ALA A 472 4.61 -9.56 1.03
CA ALA A 472 5.76 -9.03 1.76
C ALA A 472 7.10 -9.35 1.07
N ASP A 473 7.32 -10.59 0.65
CA ASP A 473 8.52 -10.97 -0.09
C ASP A 473 8.54 -10.34 -1.50
N THR A 474 7.36 -10.14 -2.11
CA THR A 474 7.27 -9.45 -3.41
C THR A 474 7.66 -7.98 -3.28
N ALA A 475 7.33 -7.32 -2.17
CA ALA A 475 7.82 -5.97 -1.91
C ALA A 475 9.35 -5.93 -1.85
N ILE A 476 9.97 -6.89 -1.17
CA ILE A 476 11.44 -6.98 -1.04
C ILE A 476 12.09 -7.17 -2.43
N ALA A 477 11.59 -8.11 -3.24
CA ALA A 477 12.14 -8.38 -4.57
C ALA A 477 11.85 -7.27 -5.60
N ALA A 478 10.67 -6.66 -5.57
CA ALA A 478 10.34 -5.54 -6.45
C ALA A 478 11.14 -4.29 -6.08
N TRP A 479 11.41 -4.03 -4.79
CA TRP A 479 12.25 -2.89 -4.39
C TRP A 479 13.74 -3.13 -4.65
N ASP A 480 14.24 -4.36 -4.52
CA ASP A 480 15.57 -4.72 -5.02
C ASP A 480 15.69 -4.43 -6.53
N ALA A 481 14.75 -4.88 -7.36
CA ALA A 481 14.73 -4.56 -8.79
C ALA A 481 14.70 -3.03 -9.03
N LYS A 482 13.80 -2.30 -8.37
CA LYS A 482 13.69 -0.83 -8.48
C LYS A 482 15.01 -0.13 -8.22
N PHE A 483 15.64 -0.38 -7.09
CA PHE A 483 16.85 0.33 -6.70
C PHE A 483 18.14 -0.23 -7.34
N TYR A 484 18.09 -1.44 -7.92
CA TYR A 484 19.13 -2.00 -8.79
C TYR A 484 19.11 -1.41 -10.20
N PHE A 485 17.94 -1.29 -10.84
CA PHE A 485 17.83 -0.78 -12.21
C PHE A 485 17.70 0.74 -12.26
N GLN A 486 17.08 1.35 -11.25
CA GLN A 486 16.84 2.78 -11.14
C GLN A 486 16.21 3.40 -12.40
N PHE A 487 15.28 2.68 -13.06
CA PHE A 487 14.70 3.09 -14.34
C PHE A 487 13.77 4.32 -14.19
N PRO A 488 13.79 5.29 -15.12
CA PRO A 488 13.06 6.56 -14.97
C PRO A 488 11.54 6.42 -15.05
N ARG A 489 10.85 7.33 -14.33
CA ARG A 489 9.39 7.49 -14.38
C ARG A 489 8.96 8.16 -15.69
N PRO A 490 7.77 7.86 -16.23
CA PRO A 490 7.28 8.47 -17.46
C PRO A 490 7.23 10.01 -17.42
N VAL A 491 6.87 10.63 -16.28
CA VAL A 491 6.83 12.10 -16.16
C VAL A 491 8.18 12.76 -16.46
N THR A 492 9.27 12.17 -15.97
CA THR A 492 10.63 12.67 -16.17
C THR A 492 11.06 12.45 -17.61
N TYR A 493 10.81 11.24 -18.13
CA TYR A 493 11.20 10.83 -19.47
C TYR A 493 10.47 11.61 -20.57
N ILE A 494 9.14 11.67 -20.50
CA ILE A 494 8.29 12.29 -21.53
C ILE A 494 8.55 13.80 -21.61
N ARG A 495 8.70 14.49 -20.46
CA ARG A 495 9.08 15.91 -20.44
C ARG A 495 10.45 16.15 -21.08
N ALA A 496 11.41 15.26 -20.83
CA ALA A 496 12.73 15.33 -21.47
C ALA A 496 12.65 15.10 -23.01
N VAL A 497 11.83 14.16 -23.49
CA VAL A 497 11.60 13.96 -24.94
C VAL A 497 10.88 15.16 -25.57
N GLN A 498 9.91 15.76 -24.87
CA GLN A 498 9.19 16.95 -25.33
C GLN A 498 10.08 18.20 -25.37
N ALA A 499 11.06 18.32 -24.47
CA ALA A 499 12.00 19.44 -24.43
C ALA A 499 13.04 19.40 -25.56
N LEU A 500 13.15 18.28 -26.29
CA LEU A 500 13.98 18.15 -27.49
C LEU A 500 13.24 18.50 -28.79
N ASP A 501 11.97 18.91 -28.74
CA ASP A 501 11.18 19.24 -29.92
C ASP A 501 11.30 20.74 -30.25
N PRO A 502 11.89 21.14 -31.40
CA PRO A 502 12.08 22.55 -31.73
C PRO A 502 10.76 23.28 -32.05
N ASN A 503 9.67 22.57 -32.33
CA ASN A 503 8.35 23.17 -32.59
C ASN A 503 7.52 23.35 -31.31
N ASN A 504 8.04 22.90 -30.17
CA ASN A 504 7.44 23.11 -28.86
C ASN A 504 7.86 24.49 -28.36
N GLU A 505 7.43 25.52 -29.10
CA GLU A 505 7.87 26.91 -28.92
C GLU A 505 7.71 27.34 -27.47
N ALA A 506 8.83 27.75 -26.87
CA ALA A 506 8.76 28.64 -25.73
C ALA A 506 8.05 29.91 -26.21
N THR A 507 7.00 30.34 -25.51
CA THR A 507 6.51 31.71 -25.62
C THR A 507 7.55 32.64 -24.96
N ASP A 508 8.66 32.86 -25.65
CA ASP A 508 9.60 33.94 -25.36
C ASP A 508 8.86 35.25 -25.67
N GLY A 509 8.41 35.90 -24.61
CA GLY A 509 7.49 37.01 -24.72
C GLY A 509 7.25 37.72 -23.41
N LEU A 510 8.29 38.41 -22.90
CA LEU A 510 8.23 39.74 -22.29
C LEU A 510 9.63 40.19 -21.84
N GLU A 511 10.44 40.69 -22.79
CA GLU A 511 11.47 41.70 -22.48
C GLU A 511 10.76 43.04 -22.14
N PRO A 512 11.27 43.83 -21.18
CA PRO A 512 10.51 44.94 -20.62
C PRO A 512 10.65 46.25 -21.41
N SER A 513 9.58 46.69 -22.09
CA SER A 513 9.40 48.09 -22.52
C SER A 513 8.35 48.77 -21.63
N GLY A 514 8.74 49.89 -21.00
CA GLY A 514 8.04 50.42 -19.83
C GLY A 514 7.02 51.54 -20.06
N ALA A 515 6.18 51.75 -19.05
CA ALA A 515 5.49 53.00 -18.66
C ALA A 515 4.92 52.73 -17.24
N GLU A 516 5.49 53.32 -16.19
CA GLU A 516 5.08 54.60 -15.58
C GLU A 516 3.76 54.58 -14.77
N ALA A 517 3.95 54.89 -13.47
CA ALA A 517 3.05 55.64 -12.58
C ALA A 517 1.64 55.10 -12.21
N LEU A 518 1.54 54.66 -10.95
CA LEU A 518 0.62 55.31 -10.01
C LEU A 518 1.35 55.59 -8.68
N SER A 519 1.27 56.83 -8.20
CA SER A 519 1.98 57.38 -7.03
C SER A 519 1.27 57.05 -5.71
N MET A 520 1.97 56.92 -4.57
CA MET A 520 2.27 58.00 -3.59
C MET A 520 2.98 57.34 -2.36
N ALA A 521 3.87 57.95 -1.55
CA ALA A 521 4.37 59.32 -1.50
C ALA A 521 5.76 59.45 -0.78
N MET A 522 6.41 60.61 -0.97
CA MET A 522 7.40 61.30 -0.09
C MET A 522 8.86 60.83 0.05
N SER A 523 9.70 61.32 -0.90
CA SER A 523 10.82 62.27 -0.68
C SER A 523 12.15 61.87 0.01
N PRO A 524 13.30 62.55 -0.30
CA PRO A 524 14.60 61.87 -0.41
C PRO A 524 15.81 62.58 0.29
N SER A 525 17.04 62.19 -0.13
CA SER A 525 18.39 62.80 0.13
C SER A 525 19.20 62.15 1.29
N GLN A 526 20.54 62.08 1.31
CA GLN A 526 21.59 62.54 0.35
C GLN A 526 22.98 61.88 0.63
N SER A 527 23.83 61.78 -0.41
CA SER A 527 25.34 61.83 -0.40
C SER A 527 26.26 60.80 0.31
N GLN A 528 27.47 60.70 -0.25
CA GLN A 528 28.66 59.83 0.02
C GLN A 528 29.73 60.51 0.95
N PRO A 529 31.02 60.07 1.08
CA PRO A 529 31.60 58.75 1.49
C PRO A 529 32.86 58.81 2.43
N ALA A 530 33.38 57.61 2.79
CA ALA A 530 34.81 57.20 2.98
C ALA A 530 35.68 57.68 4.18
N ALA A 531 36.43 56.73 4.81
CA ALA A 531 37.93 56.69 4.88
C ALA A 531 38.55 55.68 5.90
N GLY A 532 39.58 54.90 5.46
CA GLY A 532 40.88 54.72 6.16
C GLY A 532 41.13 53.67 7.28
N GLY A 533 42.26 52.94 7.21
CA GLY A 533 43.09 52.59 8.39
C GLY A 533 43.50 51.11 8.66
N PHE A 534 44.81 50.81 8.61
CA PHE A 534 45.54 49.58 9.04
C PHE A 534 46.53 49.95 10.19
N PRO A 535 47.43 49.11 10.80
CA PRO A 535 47.53 47.64 11.07
C PRO A 535 48.13 47.29 12.50
N THR A 536 48.83 46.14 12.64
CA THR A 536 49.79 45.63 13.71
C THR A 536 49.22 44.70 14.83
N GLY A 537 49.91 43.67 15.38
CA GLY A 537 51.15 42.95 15.00
C GLY A 537 51.79 42.07 16.12
N GLN A 538 52.39 40.89 15.78
CA GLN A 538 53.42 40.08 16.53
C GLN A 538 53.02 39.39 17.89
N SER A 539 53.64 38.31 18.46
CA SER A 539 54.84 37.45 18.19
C SER A 539 54.83 36.06 18.95
N SER A 540 55.62 35.07 18.48
CA SER A 540 56.39 33.98 19.20
C SER A 540 55.71 33.03 20.24
N ASP A 541 56.11 31.76 20.52
CA ASP A 541 57.28 30.89 20.20
C ASP A 541 56.84 29.39 20.19
N GLN A 542 57.20 28.55 19.20
CA GLN A 542 58.31 27.56 19.15
C GLN A 542 58.25 26.28 20.03
N GLY A 543 58.35 25.10 19.36
CA GLY A 543 58.55 23.76 19.96
C GLY A 543 58.18 22.59 19.04
N GLN A 544 59.13 22.04 18.26
CA GLN A 544 58.95 20.90 17.34
C GLN A 544 59.03 19.54 18.08
N ALA A 545 58.70 18.35 17.54
CA ALA A 545 58.40 17.91 16.17
C ALA A 545 57.51 16.64 16.15
N GLY A 546 56.78 16.38 15.06
CA GLY A 546 56.06 15.11 14.82
C GLY A 546 54.93 15.27 13.80
N VAL A 547 55.10 14.77 12.57
CA VAL A 547 54.25 15.07 11.41
C VAL A 547 52.87 14.37 11.46
N PRO A 548 51.74 15.11 11.39
CA PRO A 548 50.40 14.52 11.30
C PRO A 548 49.75 14.71 9.90
N TYR A 549 48.99 13.70 9.45
CA TYR A 549 47.93 13.88 8.46
C TYR A 549 46.61 14.14 9.23
N PRO A 550 45.96 15.32 9.08
CA PRO A 550 44.84 15.68 9.95
C PRO A 550 43.47 15.24 9.42
N VAL A 551 42.58 15.01 10.39
CA VAL A 551 41.13 14.87 10.24
C VAL A 551 40.46 16.04 10.99
N GLN A 552 39.18 16.32 10.70
CA GLN A 552 38.21 17.13 11.47
C GLN A 552 37.98 18.62 11.08
N GLU A 553 36.80 18.84 10.51
CA GLU A 553 35.67 19.63 11.05
C GLU A 553 35.88 20.99 11.78
N ALA A 554 35.30 22.02 11.13
CA ALA A 554 34.26 22.93 11.65
C ALA A 554 34.56 24.10 12.63
N SER A 555 33.95 25.24 12.25
CA SER A 555 33.53 26.43 13.04
C SER A 555 34.43 27.69 12.95
N ALA A 556 33.92 28.92 12.77
CA ALA A 556 32.61 29.42 12.29
C ALA A 556 32.69 30.96 12.06
N LEU A 557 31.97 31.53 11.07
CA LEU A 557 31.50 32.95 10.96
C LEU A 557 32.59 34.07 11.00
N THR A 558 32.65 35.18 10.26
CA THR A 558 31.84 35.93 9.25
C THR A 558 32.82 36.93 8.58
N THR A 559 32.62 37.60 7.43
CA THR A 559 31.42 37.87 6.62
C THR A 559 31.77 38.00 5.11
N ALA A 560 30.73 37.98 4.26
CA ALA A 560 30.68 38.17 2.82
C ALA A 560 31.67 39.15 2.12
N SER A 561 32.17 38.71 0.95
CA SER A 561 31.76 39.35 -0.32
C SER A 561 31.43 38.27 -1.36
N THR A 562 30.37 38.49 -2.13
CA THR A 562 29.73 37.46 -2.97
C THR A 562 30.23 37.53 -4.40
N GLN A 563 30.98 36.53 -4.85
CA GLN A 563 31.07 36.18 -6.27
C GLN A 563 30.51 34.79 -6.49
N GLN A 564 29.19 34.73 -6.67
CA GLN A 564 28.55 33.56 -7.25
C GLN A 564 28.95 33.48 -8.73
N HIS A 565 29.76 32.48 -9.09
CA HIS A 565 29.80 32.00 -10.47
C HIS A 565 28.45 31.31 -10.76
N THR A 566 27.47 32.11 -11.16
CA THR A 566 26.17 31.62 -11.61
C THR A 566 26.34 30.78 -12.86
N LEU A 567 25.94 29.50 -12.78
CA LEU A 567 25.65 28.68 -13.95
C LEU A 567 24.66 29.44 -14.87
N PRO A 568 24.74 29.27 -16.21
CA PRO A 568 23.79 29.91 -17.11
C PRO A 568 22.37 29.44 -16.77
N ARG A 569 21.48 30.37 -16.38
CA ARG A 569 20.04 30.11 -16.27
C ARG A 569 19.43 30.02 -17.67
N GLY A 570 19.74 28.94 -18.38
CA GLY A 570 18.99 28.55 -19.57
C GLY A 570 17.55 28.21 -19.16
N SER A 571 16.58 28.85 -19.81
CA SER A 571 15.16 28.56 -19.63
C SER A 571 14.86 27.13 -20.09
N VAL A 572 14.63 26.22 -19.15
CA VAL A 572 14.03 24.92 -19.49
C VAL A 572 12.58 25.19 -19.90
N SER A 573 12.29 25.00 -21.18
CA SER A 573 10.93 25.10 -21.74
C SER A 573 9.95 24.31 -20.85
N GLN A 574 8.83 24.93 -20.46
CA GLN A 574 7.81 24.28 -19.64
C GLN A 574 6.98 23.30 -20.48
N THR A 575 7.58 22.15 -20.78
CA THR A 575 6.91 21.00 -21.35
C THR A 575 6.06 20.33 -20.26
N LYS A 576 4.74 20.53 -20.36
CA LYS A 576 3.79 20.32 -19.26
C LYS A 576 2.98 19.02 -19.38
N TRP A 577 3.62 17.91 -19.75
CA TRP A 577 2.97 16.61 -19.62
C TRP A 577 2.71 16.31 -18.13
N PHE A 578 1.46 16.11 -17.75
CA PHE A 578 1.06 15.74 -16.39
C PHE A 578 0.45 14.33 -16.40
N PRO A 579 1.01 13.36 -15.67
CA PRO A 579 0.40 12.05 -15.56
C PRO A 579 -0.99 12.17 -14.90
N ALA A 580 -1.91 11.25 -15.20
CA ALA A 580 -3.11 11.05 -14.39
C ALA A 580 -2.74 10.77 -12.92
N GLY A 581 -1.56 10.14 -12.73
CA GLY A 581 -0.76 10.16 -11.52
C GLY A 581 -1.26 9.23 -10.44
N ALA A 582 -0.35 8.83 -9.56
CA ALA A 582 -0.70 8.21 -8.29
C ALA A 582 -1.69 9.10 -7.57
N GLN A 583 -2.86 8.54 -7.24
CA GLN A 583 -3.95 9.33 -6.68
C GLN A 583 -3.57 9.76 -5.27
N VAL A 584 -3.56 11.08 -5.03
CA VAL A 584 -3.43 11.65 -3.68
C VAL A 584 -4.83 11.83 -3.07
N THR A 585 -5.63 10.76 -3.13
CA THR A 585 -7.00 10.69 -2.61
C THR A 585 -7.05 11.14 -1.15
N ASN A 586 -8.07 11.94 -0.82
CA ASN A 586 -8.28 12.55 0.50
C ASN A 586 -7.16 13.52 0.95
N SER A 587 -6.38 14.09 0.02
CA SER A 587 -5.36 15.13 0.26
C SER A 587 -5.77 16.48 -0.34
N ASP A 588 -5.34 17.58 0.27
CA ASP A 588 -5.44 18.94 -0.28
C ASP A 588 -4.37 19.24 -1.37
N SER A 589 -3.56 18.25 -1.76
CA SER A 589 -2.58 18.42 -2.85
C SER A 589 -3.27 18.77 -4.17
N PRO A 590 -2.85 19.86 -4.86
CA PRO A 590 -3.50 20.31 -6.10
C PRO A 590 -3.22 19.42 -7.32
N TYR A 591 -2.28 18.47 -7.21
CA TYR A 591 -1.89 17.58 -8.30
C TYR A 591 -1.67 16.15 -7.80
N ASN A 592 -2.02 15.18 -8.65
CA ASN A 592 -1.52 13.81 -8.55
C ASN A 592 -0.03 13.77 -8.95
N ILE A 593 0.68 12.74 -8.50
CA ILE A 593 2.16 12.68 -8.57
C ILE A 593 2.66 11.38 -9.20
N THR A 594 3.97 11.18 -9.35
CA THR A 594 4.54 9.82 -9.45
C THR A 594 5.11 9.38 -8.09
N PRO A 595 4.96 8.10 -7.70
CA PRO A 595 5.47 7.64 -6.40
C PRO A 595 7.00 7.75 -6.32
N PRO A 596 7.57 8.11 -5.15
CA PRO A 596 8.96 8.53 -5.02
C PRO A 596 9.92 7.33 -4.89
N PHE A 597 9.90 6.49 -5.92
CA PHE A 597 10.79 5.34 -6.13
C PHE A 597 10.86 5.00 -7.63
N PRO A 598 11.92 4.29 -8.10
CA PRO A 598 12.10 3.94 -9.51
C PRO A 598 10.93 3.20 -10.16
N ALA A 599 10.88 3.24 -11.49
CA ALA A 599 9.80 2.66 -12.27
C ALA A 599 9.87 1.12 -12.31
N TYR A 600 10.92 0.56 -12.90
CA TYR A 600 11.00 -0.88 -13.20
C TYR A 600 11.41 -1.74 -11.99
N VAL A 601 10.69 -2.80 -11.58
CA VAL A 601 9.36 -3.25 -12.03
C VAL A 601 8.23 -2.54 -11.27
N SER A 602 7.01 -2.57 -11.78
CA SER A 602 5.82 -1.97 -11.16
C SER A 602 5.44 -2.70 -9.86
N GLY A 603 5.26 -1.93 -8.79
CA GLY A 603 4.90 -2.47 -7.47
C GLY A 603 3.52 -3.13 -7.48
N HIS A 604 2.50 -2.43 -7.98
CA HIS A 604 1.14 -2.96 -8.16
C HIS A 604 1.12 -4.22 -9.01
N ALA A 605 1.84 -4.24 -10.14
CA ALA A 605 1.87 -5.40 -11.01
C ALA A 605 2.49 -6.63 -10.30
N ALA A 606 3.55 -6.40 -9.53
CA ALA A 606 4.17 -7.43 -8.71
C ALA A 606 3.25 -7.92 -7.58
N PHE A 607 2.67 -7.03 -6.76
CA PHE A 607 1.74 -7.44 -5.71
C PHE A 607 0.49 -8.16 -6.27
N GLY A 608 -0.06 -7.69 -7.39
CA GLY A 608 -1.15 -8.35 -8.10
C GLY A 608 -0.75 -9.75 -8.55
N GLY A 609 0.41 -9.89 -9.21
CA GLY A 609 0.95 -11.20 -9.58
C GLY A 609 1.16 -12.13 -8.39
N ALA A 610 1.52 -11.58 -7.22
CA ALA A 610 1.65 -12.35 -5.99
C ALA A 610 0.29 -12.79 -5.41
N LEU A 611 -0.69 -11.89 -5.37
CA LEU A 611 -2.06 -12.17 -4.94
C LEU A 611 -2.72 -13.21 -5.85
N PHE A 612 -2.89 -12.87 -7.13
CA PHE A 612 -3.65 -13.71 -8.07
C PHE A 612 -2.92 -15.03 -8.38
N GLY A 613 -1.58 -15.05 -8.31
CA GLY A 613 -0.80 -16.31 -8.31
C GLY A 613 -1.15 -17.22 -7.12
N MET A 614 -1.29 -16.66 -5.92
CA MET A 614 -1.65 -17.41 -4.71
C MET A 614 -3.11 -17.87 -4.73
N LEU A 615 -4.04 -16.99 -5.10
CA LEU A 615 -5.47 -17.30 -5.15
C LEU A 615 -5.79 -18.48 -6.09
N ARG A 616 -5.07 -18.60 -7.20
CA ARG A 616 -5.18 -19.73 -8.14
C ARG A 616 -4.82 -21.11 -7.55
N GLN A 617 -4.24 -21.18 -6.34
CA GLN A 617 -4.07 -22.46 -5.63
C GLN A 617 -5.38 -22.94 -4.96
N PHE A 618 -6.30 -22.03 -4.65
CA PHE A 618 -7.54 -22.27 -3.90
C PHE A 618 -8.82 -22.17 -4.76
N VAL A 619 -8.77 -21.45 -5.87
CA VAL A 619 -9.86 -21.32 -6.87
C VAL A 619 -9.34 -21.45 -8.31
N GLY A 620 -10.20 -21.89 -9.23
CA GLY A 620 -9.88 -21.90 -10.66
C GLY A 620 -9.59 -20.49 -11.21
N PRO A 621 -8.74 -20.34 -12.25
CA PRO A 621 -8.35 -19.04 -12.81
C PRO A 621 -9.53 -18.25 -13.42
N LYS A 622 -10.56 -18.96 -13.89
CA LYS A 622 -11.80 -18.40 -14.43
C LYS A 622 -12.85 -18.07 -13.37
N THR A 623 -12.56 -18.27 -12.07
CA THR A 623 -13.52 -17.97 -11.00
C THR A 623 -13.87 -16.49 -11.01
N GLU A 624 -15.15 -16.20 -11.22
CA GLU A 624 -15.71 -14.85 -11.22
C GLU A 624 -16.04 -14.41 -9.78
N PHE A 625 -15.58 -13.22 -9.42
CA PHE A 625 -15.86 -12.53 -8.16
C PHE A 625 -16.28 -11.08 -8.44
N ALA A 626 -17.02 -10.45 -7.53
CA ALA A 626 -17.43 -9.05 -7.67
C ALA A 626 -16.71 -8.19 -6.64
N PHE A 627 -16.04 -7.12 -7.05
CA PHE A 627 -15.25 -6.26 -6.15
C PHE A 627 -15.62 -4.78 -6.31
N GLU A 628 -15.55 -4.01 -5.23
CA GLU A 628 -15.80 -2.57 -5.22
C GLU A 628 -14.65 -1.86 -4.50
N SER A 629 -13.96 -0.97 -5.22
CA SER A 629 -12.77 -0.25 -4.76
C SER A 629 -13.13 0.89 -3.81
N ASP A 630 -12.33 1.08 -2.75
CA ASP A 630 -12.52 2.20 -1.80
C ASP A 630 -12.19 3.57 -2.41
N GLU A 631 -11.55 3.62 -3.58
CA GLU A 631 -11.40 4.85 -4.37
C GLU A 631 -12.76 5.38 -4.89
N PHE A 632 -13.81 4.54 -4.90
CA PHE A 632 -15.14 4.81 -5.43
C PHE A 632 -16.28 4.57 -4.42
N ASN A 633 -16.02 4.76 -3.12
CA ASN A 633 -16.93 4.41 -2.02
C ASN A 633 -17.98 5.48 -1.62
N GLY A 634 -18.07 6.62 -2.32
CA GLY A 634 -18.98 7.72 -1.96
C GLY A 634 -18.47 8.62 -0.84
N PHE A 635 -17.21 8.45 -0.41
CA PHE A 635 -16.53 9.31 0.56
C PHE A 635 -15.20 9.84 0.00
N SER A 636 -14.44 8.99 -0.70
CA SER A 636 -13.12 9.30 -1.23
C SER A 636 -13.12 10.49 -2.19
N LYS A 637 -12.30 11.49 -1.89
CA LYS A 637 -12.14 12.73 -2.65
C LYS A 637 -10.87 12.73 -3.49
N ASP A 638 -10.93 13.33 -4.67
CA ASP A 638 -9.74 13.59 -5.48
C ASP A 638 -9.15 15.01 -5.27
N VAL A 639 -8.08 15.31 -6.02
CA VAL A 639 -7.37 16.61 -6.03
C VAL A 639 -8.22 17.83 -6.38
N PHE A 640 -9.41 17.64 -6.96
CA PHE A 640 -10.38 18.72 -7.23
C PHE A 640 -11.50 18.76 -6.18
N ASN A 641 -11.29 18.11 -5.02
CA ASN A 641 -12.27 17.90 -3.96
C ASN A 641 -13.53 17.15 -4.41
N TYR A 642 -13.44 16.41 -5.52
CA TYR A 642 -14.57 15.68 -6.08
C TYR A 642 -14.79 14.36 -5.33
N VAL A 643 -15.95 14.20 -4.69
CA VAL A 643 -16.33 12.93 -4.05
C VAL A 643 -16.70 11.92 -5.14
N ARG A 644 -15.96 10.82 -5.22
CA ARG A 644 -16.24 9.78 -6.22
C ARG A 644 -17.45 8.94 -5.78
N CYS A 645 -18.43 8.78 -6.67
CA CYS A 645 -19.59 7.92 -6.46
C CYS A 645 -20.51 8.33 -5.29
N GLU A 646 -20.98 9.58 -5.24
CA GLU A 646 -21.89 10.07 -4.18
C GLU A 646 -23.19 9.26 -4.01
N ALA A 647 -23.85 9.42 -2.85
CA ALA A 647 -25.13 8.77 -2.56
C ALA A 647 -26.30 9.42 -3.34
N ALA A 648 -27.04 8.60 -4.10
CA ALA A 648 -28.16 9.09 -4.90
C ALA A 648 -29.50 9.13 -4.12
N PRO A 649 -30.40 10.10 -4.41
CA PRO A 649 -31.78 10.04 -3.95
C PRO A 649 -32.46 8.75 -4.42
N GLY A 650 -32.89 7.91 -3.47
CA GLY A 650 -33.43 6.57 -3.75
C GLY A 650 -32.48 5.40 -3.47
N GLY A 651 -31.24 5.66 -3.06
CA GLY A 651 -30.26 4.63 -2.69
C GLY A 651 -29.26 4.27 -3.80
N GLY A 652 -28.23 3.49 -3.43
CA GLY A 652 -27.08 3.21 -4.30
C GLY A 652 -26.03 4.34 -4.32
N LEU A 653 -24.85 4.06 -4.88
CA LEU A 653 -23.87 5.09 -5.22
C LEU A 653 -24.02 5.41 -6.72
N ARG A 654 -24.15 6.69 -7.09
CA ARG A 654 -24.22 7.12 -8.50
C ARG A 654 -23.73 8.54 -8.62
N ASP A 655 -23.19 8.86 -9.79
CA ASP A 655 -22.46 10.09 -9.95
C ASP A 655 -22.58 10.68 -11.37
N LYS A 656 -22.37 12.00 -11.48
CA LYS A 656 -22.43 12.74 -12.74
C LYS A 656 -21.17 12.60 -13.57
N VAL A 657 -19.98 12.47 -12.98
CA VAL A 657 -18.72 12.29 -13.73
C VAL A 657 -18.32 10.82 -13.78
N THR A 658 -18.30 10.12 -12.65
CA THR A 658 -17.89 8.71 -12.57
C THR A 658 -18.89 7.78 -13.31
N PRO A 659 -18.43 6.90 -14.22
CA PRO A 659 -19.29 5.92 -14.86
C PRO A 659 -19.89 4.94 -13.85
N ALA A 660 -21.18 4.63 -13.99
CA ALA A 660 -21.93 3.82 -13.02
C ALA A 660 -21.31 2.43 -12.74
N LYS A 661 -20.53 1.87 -13.68
CA LYS A 661 -19.81 0.60 -13.51
C LYS A 661 -18.76 0.64 -12.38
N PHE A 662 -18.20 1.81 -12.07
CA PHE A 662 -17.21 1.95 -10.99
C PHE A 662 -17.86 2.25 -9.62
N CYS A 663 -19.13 2.67 -9.61
CA CYS A 663 -19.90 2.96 -8.38
C CYS A 663 -20.68 1.74 -7.84
N ALA A 664 -20.27 0.54 -8.24
CA ALA A 664 -20.89 -0.72 -7.85
C ALA A 664 -19.85 -1.85 -7.93
N PRO A 665 -20.11 -3.02 -7.31
CA PRO A 665 -19.24 -4.19 -7.46
C PRO A 665 -19.07 -4.59 -8.93
N ARG A 666 -17.84 -4.52 -9.44
CA ARG A 666 -17.47 -4.92 -10.81
C ARG A 666 -17.22 -6.43 -10.89
N PRO A 667 -17.77 -7.13 -11.91
CA PRO A 667 -17.51 -8.55 -12.12
C PRO A 667 -16.12 -8.76 -12.74
N LEU A 668 -15.26 -9.47 -12.02
CA LEU A 668 -13.87 -9.74 -12.39
C LEU A 668 -13.60 -11.25 -12.41
N THR A 669 -12.68 -11.70 -13.26
CA THR A 669 -11.97 -13.00 -13.11
C THR A 669 -10.59 -12.75 -12.53
N LEU A 670 -9.94 -13.76 -11.95
CA LEU A 670 -8.57 -13.61 -11.43
C LEU A 670 -7.60 -13.16 -12.53
N ASP A 671 -7.71 -13.75 -13.73
CA ASP A 671 -6.86 -13.42 -14.87
C ASP A 671 -7.06 -11.98 -15.36
N CYS A 672 -8.31 -11.52 -15.49
CA CYS A 672 -8.56 -10.15 -15.94
C CYS A 672 -8.21 -9.12 -14.85
N ALA A 673 -8.45 -9.44 -13.57
CA ALA A 673 -8.08 -8.58 -12.45
C ALA A 673 -6.55 -8.41 -12.31
N GLU A 674 -5.77 -9.48 -12.50
CA GLU A 674 -4.29 -9.42 -12.48
C GLU A 674 -3.76 -8.50 -13.59
N ARG A 675 -4.31 -8.63 -14.81
CA ARG A 675 -3.93 -7.82 -15.97
C ARG A 675 -4.37 -6.36 -15.84
N GLU A 676 -5.61 -6.13 -15.43
CA GLU A 676 -6.19 -4.79 -15.26
C GLU A 676 -5.47 -4.01 -14.16
N ASN A 677 -5.15 -4.66 -13.03
CA ASN A 677 -4.30 -4.12 -11.98
C ASN A 677 -2.92 -3.71 -12.51
N ALA A 678 -2.27 -4.54 -13.35
CA ALA A 678 -0.95 -4.22 -13.90
C ALA A 678 -1.03 -3.06 -14.91
N ASP A 679 -2.02 -3.08 -15.80
CA ASP A 679 -2.20 -2.07 -16.85
C ASP A 679 -2.76 -0.74 -16.35
N SER A 680 -3.43 -0.73 -15.19
CA SER A 680 -3.88 0.48 -14.48
C SER A 680 -2.77 1.54 -14.38
N ARG A 681 -1.52 1.08 -14.22
CA ARG A 681 -0.36 1.94 -13.99
C ARG A 681 0.19 2.60 -15.26
N LEU A 682 -0.14 2.07 -16.43
CA LEU A 682 0.13 2.71 -17.73
C LEU A 682 -0.88 3.81 -18.01
N TRP A 683 -2.18 3.54 -17.79
CA TRP A 683 -3.25 4.55 -17.93
C TRP A 683 -3.13 5.66 -16.88
N MET A 684 -2.48 5.37 -15.76
CA MET A 684 -2.11 6.35 -14.75
C MET A 684 -0.86 7.19 -15.14
N GLY A 685 -0.10 6.78 -16.15
CA GLY A 685 1.13 7.48 -16.56
C GLY A 685 2.30 7.36 -15.60
N VAL A 686 2.31 6.37 -14.69
CA VAL A 686 3.37 6.22 -13.67
C VAL A 686 4.35 5.07 -13.97
N HIS A 687 4.01 4.16 -14.88
CA HIS A 687 4.79 2.98 -15.24
C HIS A 687 4.77 2.72 -16.75
N TRP A 688 5.81 2.04 -17.23
CA TRP A 688 5.91 1.52 -18.60
C TRP A 688 5.27 0.13 -18.70
N ILE A 689 5.14 -0.40 -19.92
CA ILE A 689 4.64 -1.77 -20.10
C ILE A 689 5.57 -2.84 -19.48
N ASP A 690 6.87 -2.75 -19.69
CA ASP A 690 7.78 -3.77 -19.17
C ASP A 690 7.81 -3.79 -17.63
N ASP A 691 7.63 -2.62 -16.99
CA ASP A 691 7.39 -2.54 -15.55
C ASP A 691 6.19 -3.40 -15.12
N ALA A 692 5.11 -3.41 -15.91
CA ALA A 692 3.88 -4.14 -15.61
C ALA A 692 4.00 -5.64 -15.92
N ASP A 693 4.52 -6.00 -17.10
CA ASP A 693 4.63 -7.39 -17.53
C ASP A 693 5.62 -8.16 -16.63
N ASP A 694 6.82 -7.62 -16.41
CA ASP A 694 7.84 -8.27 -15.58
C ASP A 694 7.49 -8.19 -14.09
N GLY A 695 6.71 -7.18 -13.69
CA GLY A 695 6.10 -7.10 -12.37
C GLY A 695 5.22 -8.31 -12.09
N VAL A 696 4.22 -8.59 -12.94
CA VAL A 696 3.33 -9.75 -12.80
C VAL A 696 4.12 -11.07 -12.76
N VAL A 697 5.16 -11.21 -13.58
CA VAL A 697 6.05 -12.38 -13.59
C VAL A 697 6.81 -12.53 -12.28
N LEU A 698 7.40 -11.45 -11.74
CA LEU A 698 8.10 -11.45 -10.45
C LEU A 698 7.17 -11.86 -9.32
N GLY A 699 5.98 -11.24 -9.24
CA GLY A 699 4.97 -11.56 -8.22
C GLY A 699 4.56 -13.03 -8.21
N ASN A 700 4.26 -13.58 -9.39
CA ASN A 700 3.90 -14.99 -9.54
C ASN A 700 5.04 -15.94 -9.14
N ARG A 701 6.31 -15.57 -9.39
CA ARG A 701 7.48 -16.35 -8.96
C ARG A 701 7.63 -16.36 -7.44
N VAL A 702 7.48 -15.20 -6.80
CA VAL A 702 7.53 -15.08 -5.33
C VAL A 702 6.39 -15.83 -4.66
N SER A 703 5.16 -15.69 -5.19
CA SER A 703 3.99 -16.42 -4.68
C SER A 703 4.18 -17.94 -4.73
N ARG A 704 4.77 -18.46 -5.82
CA ARG A 704 5.15 -19.88 -5.90
C ARG A 704 6.17 -20.26 -4.85
N GLN A 705 7.26 -19.49 -4.71
CA GLN A 705 8.28 -19.74 -3.68
C GLN A 705 7.67 -19.81 -2.28
N VAL A 706 6.77 -18.88 -1.93
CA VAL A 706 6.06 -18.87 -0.64
C VAL A 706 5.22 -20.13 -0.46
N TYR A 707 4.39 -20.50 -1.44
CA TYR A 707 3.56 -21.70 -1.37
C TYR A 707 4.37 -23.00 -1.29
N ASP A 708 5.51 -23.07 -1.99
CA ASP A 708 6.35 -24.25 -2.05
C ASP A 708 7.17 -24.51 -0.78
N VAL A 709 7.43 -23.50 0.05
CA VAL A 709 8.28 -23.63 1.26
C VAL A 709 7.62 -23.27 2.59
N MET A 710 6.53 -22.47 2.60
CA MET A 710 5.86 -22.05 3.84
C MET A 710 4.61 -22.88 4.10
N MET A 711 4.36 -23.20 5.38
CA MET A 711 3.09 -23.78 5.85
C MET A 711 2.66 -25.05 5.08
N ALA A 712 3.61 -25.90 4.70
CA ALA A 712 3.32 -27.14 4.00
C ALA A 712 2.43 -28.07 4.87
N PRO A 713 1.41 -28.75 4.30
CA PRO A 713 0.62 -29.75 5.03
C PRO A 713 1.51 -30.88 5.56
N LYS A 714 1.30 -31.30 6.82
CA LYS A 714 2.06 -32.42 7.42
C LYS A 714 1.63 -33.79 6.93
N THR A 715 0.43 -33.91 6.37
CA THR A 715 -0.10 -35.14 5.76
C THR A 715 -0.11 -35.03 4.23
N HIS A 716 0.20 -36.12 3.54
CA HIS A 716 0.53 -36.08 2.11
C HIS A 716 -0.66 -35.75 1.19
N ARG A 717 -0.74 -34.49 0.73
CA ARG A 717 -1.32 -34.10 -0.57
C ARG A 717 -0.52 -32.96 -1.21
N ARG A 718 0.49 -33.29 -2.03
CA ARG A 718 1.10 -32.35 -3.00
C ARG A 718 0.83 -32.83 -4.42
N ALA A 719 0.16 -32.00 -5.21
CA ALA A 719 -0.06 -32.18 -6.65
C ALA A 719 0.69 -31.07 -7.44
N GLN A 720 1.18 -31.38 -8.65
CA GLN A 720 2.13 -30.54 -9.42
C GLN A 720 1.51 -29.30 -10.10
N ALA A 721 1.78 -28.09 -9.61
CA ALA A 721 1.49 -26.72 -10.12
C ALA A 721 0.10 -26.34 -10.78
N GLN A 722 -0.66 -25.41 -10.17
CA GLN A 722 -1.68 -24.52 -10.83
C GLN A 722 -1.40 -23.04 -10.53
N PHE A 723 -0.19 -22.57 -10.84
CA PHE A 723 0.01 -21.12 -11.04
C PHE A 723 -0.38 -20.78 -12.49
N SER A 724 -0.71 -19.52 -12.77
CA SER A 724 -1.04 -19.04 -14.12
C SER A 724 0.08 -19.29 -15.14
N VAL A 725 1.32 -19.44 -14.69
CA VAL A 725 2.51 -19.56 -15.54
C VAL A 725 3.45 -20.66 -15.01
N GLN A 726 3.75 -21.68 -15.83
CA GLN A 726 4.76 -22.69 -15.47
C GLN A 726 6.18 -22.12 -15.58
N PRO A 727 7.19 -22.72 -14.91
CA PRO A 727 8.57 -22.21 -14.95
C PRO A 727 9.15 -22.00 -16.36
N ALA A 728 8.75 -22.81 -17.34
CA ALA A 728 9.21 -22.72 -18.73
C ALA A 728 8.53 -21.57 -19.51
N ASP A 729 7.30 -21.21 -19.17
CA ASP A 729 6.45 -20.29 -19.95
C ASP A 729 6.64 -18.81 -19.55
N TYR A 730 7.51 -18.54 -18.57
CA TYR A 730 7.67 -17.19 -17.99
C TYR A 730 7.99 -16.06 -18.98
N PRO A 731 8.87 -16.23 -20.00
CA PRO A 731 9.21 -15.14 -20.92
C PRO A 731 8.07 -14.74 -21.88
N THR A 732 7.08 -15.62 -22.05
CA THR A 732 5.98 -15.48 -23.02
C THR A 732 4.65 -15.17 -22.34
N ALA A 733 4.37 -15.72 -21.15
CA ALA A 733 3.05 -15.66 -20.53
C ALA A 733 2.57 -14.26 -20.15
N GLY A 734 3.46 -13.37 -19.66
CA GLY A 734 3.09 -11.99 -19.35
C GLY A 734 2.61 -11.20 -20.59
N LYS A 735 3.17 -11.54 -21.75
CA LYS A 735 2.83 -10.96 -23.06
C LYS A 735 1.52 -11.58 -23.60
N THR A 736 1.38 -12.91 -23.58
CA THR A 736 0.18 -13.60 -24.10
C THR A 736 -1.08 -13.38 -23.28
N MET A 737 -0.97 -13.05 -21.98
CA MET A 737 -2.12 -12.62 -21.17
C MET A 737 -2.80 -11.37 -21.77
N ARG A 738 -2.02 -10.47 -22.38
CA ARG A 738 -2.52 -9.17 -22.83
C ARG A 738 -3.39 -9.23 -24.09
N GLU A 739 -3.20 -10.26 -24.92
CA GLU A 739 -3.94 -10.48 -26.18
C GLU A 739 -5.40 -10.93 -25.95
N LYS A 740 -5.77 -11.27 -24.70
CA LYS A 740 -7.04 -11.95 -24.34
C LYS A 740 -7.79 -11.38 -23.13
N LEU A 741 -7.22 -10.42 -22.39
CA LEU A 741 -7.70 -10.08 -21.02
C LEU A 741 -8.00 -8.59 -20.82
N LEU A 742 -9.13 -8.13 -21.36
CA LEU A 742 -9.91 -7.08 -20.70
C LEU A 742 -11.06 -7.74 -19.94
N CYS A 743 -11.37 -7.23 -18.74
CA CYS A 743 -12.57 -7.65 -18.02
C CYS A 743 -13.82 -7.33 -18.86
N ARG A 744 -14.82 -8.23 -18.85
CA ARG A 744 -15.96 -8.20 -19.79
C ARG A 744 -16.80 -6.91 -19.74
N ASP A 745 -16.67 -6.13 -18.68
CA ASP A 745 -17.38 -4.88 -18.44
C ASP A 745 -16.65 -3.64 -18.98
N ILE A 746 -15.40 -3.78 -19.46
CA ILE A 746 -14.61 -2.74 -20.12
C ILE A 746 -14.63 -2.96 -21.63
N ALA A 747 -15.08 -1.96 -22.39
CA ALA A 747 -15.18 -2.07 -23.84
C ALA A 747 -13.90 -1.61 -24.53
N MET A 748 -13.35 -2.43 -25.44
CA MET A 748 -12.22 -2.08 -26.31
C MET A 748 -12.46 -0.79 -27.13
N SER A 749 -13.72 -0.43 -27.40
CA SER A 749 -14.08 0.79 -28.15
C SER A 749 -13.67 2.08 -27.45
N ASP A 750 -13.44 2.04 -26.14
CA ASP A 750 -13.00 3.21 -25.33
C ASP A 750 -11.47 3.36 -25.33
N LEU A 751 -10.74 2.37 -25.88
CA LEU A 751 -9.34 2.48 -26.27
C LEU A 751 -9.27 3.01 -27.72
N PRO A 752 -8.56 4.13 -27.99
CA PRO A 752 -8.46 4.63 -29.34
C PRO A 752 -7.74 3.64 -30.27
N ALA A 753 -8.29 3.45 -31.47
CA ALA A 753 -7.56 2.82 -32.57
C ALA A 753 -6.21 3.53 -32.73
N GLY A 754 -5.11 2.78 -32.55
CA GLY A 754 -3.77 3.36 -32.40
C GLY A 754 -2.92 2.68 -31.34
N TRP A 755 -3.51 2.12 -30.27
CA TRP A 755 -2.75 1.49 -29.17
C TRP A 755 -1.82 0.37 -29.65
N ASP A 756 -2.26 -0.38 -30.66
CA ASP A 756 -1.50 -1.50 -31.23
C ASP A 756 -0.79 -1.15 -32.55
N SER A 757 -1.02 0.03 -33.12
CA SER A 757 -0.73 0.33 -34.53
C SER A 757 0.14 1.54 -34.82
N GLU A 758 0.34 2.49 -33.89
CA GLU A 758 1.07 3.75 -34.21
C GLU A 758 2.59 3.61 -34.40
N ASN A 759 3.19 2.44 -34.14
CA ASN A 759 4.63 2.19 -34.29
C ASN A 759 4.99 0.87 -35.00
N GLY A 760 4.04 -0.01 -35.35
CA GLY A 760 4.31 -1.32 -35.97
C GLY A 760 5.02 -2.38 -35.10
N GLU A 761 5.71 -1.98 -34.03
CA GLU A 761 6.46 -2.86 -33.11
C GLU A 761 5.79 -3.06 -31.73
N VAL A 762 4.74 -2.30 -31.42
CA VAL A 762 3.91 -2.46 -30.21
C VAL A 762 2.60 -3.20 -30.53
N GLY A 763 2.72 -4.39 -31.11
CA GLY A 763 1.58 -5.28 -31.29
C GLY A 763 1.12 -5.88 -29.95
N PHE A 764 -0.20 -5.88 -29.72
CA PHE A 764 -0.86 -6.73 -28.72
C PHE A 764 -1.21 -8.13 -29.27
N GLY A 765 -0.64 -8.48 -30.44
CA GLY A 765 -0.97 -9.70 -31.16
C GLY A 765 -2.36 -9.63 -31.79
N GLN A 766 -2.49 -10.09 -33.04
CA GLN A 766 -3.81 -10.42 -33.57
C GLN A 766 -4.14 -11.85 -33.15
N LEU A 767 -5.34 -12.07 -32.62
CA LEU A 767 -5.85 -13.41 -32.34
C LEU A 767 -6.04 -14.20 -33.64
N ASP A 768 -4.99 -14.90 -34.09
CA ASP A 768 -5.20 -16.11 -34.86
C ASP A 768 -5.89 -17.13 -33.95
N LEU A 769 -7.19 -17.29 -34.19
CA LEU A 769 -8.00 -18.36 -33.61
C LEU A 769 -7.49 -19.70 -34.17
N VAL A 770 -6.41 -20.22 -33.59
CA VAL A 770 -5.96 -21.59 -33.84
C VAL A 770 -7.08 -22.51 -33.39
N ASN A 771 -7.80 -23.03 -34.38
CA ASN A 771 -8.97 -23.87 -34.24
C ASN A 771 -8.62 -25.08 -33.34
N ILE A 772 -9.22 -25.18 -32.15
CA ILE A 772 -8.96 -26.29 -31.22
C ILE A 772 -9.82 -27.51 -31.62
N GLU A 773 -9.61 -27.97 -32.85
CA GLU A 773 -10.04 -29.27 -33.34
C GLU A 773 -8.80 -30.01 -33.85
N GLY A 774 -8.27 -30.95 -33.07
CA GLY A 774 -7.18 -31.80 -33.58
C GLY A 774 -6.14 -32.34 -32.61
N ILE A 775 -6.43 -32.54 -31.31
CA ILE A 775 -5.60 -33.43 -30.47
C ILE A 775 -6.49 -34.43 -29.72
N ARG A 776 -6.43 -35.68 -30.17
CA ARG A 776 -6.84 -36.92 -29.47
C ARG A 776 -5.93 -38.05 -29.96
N PRO A 777 -5.71 -39.07 -29.11
CA PRO A 777 -4.97 -39.01 -27.85
C PRO A 777 -3.46 -39.04 -28.08
#